data_AF-A0A971XW30-F1
#
_entry.id   AF-A0A971XW30-F1
#
_cell.length_a   1.000
_cell.length_b   1.000
_cell.length_c   1.000
_cell.angle_alpha   90.00
_cell.angle_beta   90.00
_cell.angle_gamma   90.00
#
_symmetry.space_group_name_H-M   'P 1'
#
loop_
_entity.id
_entity.type
_entity.pdbx_description
1 polymer ?
#
loop_
_entity_poly.entity_id
_entity_poly.type
_entity_poly.pdbx_seq_one_letter_code
_entity_poly.pdbx_strand_id
1 'polypeptide(L)'
;MQSLAQYVMSVQDKRLLAFFSLYPPLCEYIAQRHRRGDVVTALSPDTIYIDLETGEVEIVPVQGDLDQFLPYMSPEQTGRLSRGVDHRSDLYSLGVIFYEILTQTLPFQAEDALGWIYAHLSSTPQPPHVVNPEIPEALSEIVMKLLAKSPDDRYHSISALQADLARCHREWERTGSVHPFALGQADLYQHLLEQEELFGRDREIAVLAAAYREAKQGQCQAVLVSGYPGVGKTALVNTFRNGINSSKGYFLYGKCPQIMGEVPYTPVLEAVNALVRQILVRGQRELDFWKRRVRQALGRQGGVLTQIIPELASLTGQFPAVPAAPPKEAERRFRSAFTALLDVFAHGEEPLVLFIDDLQWIDPASLELVTSLVREIEGSLLFIGAYRSNTDWAVQVAAHLAQTLTDGGAAVRKLHLEALRPQDTEEMVSSILGGQTSGIEELVAEVSRRSGGVPLYIKQFLLNLYSTGALTFSPDQLAWQYTLSGEEPVNWGEDVVHLILERIKQVPAMTLEILRFAACLGRWFPLDTLSAALKQPTGSIREHLQPALELGIIVKNSYAGTDPDSSTYEFAHDRVAEAVFSLLSDEEKKQAHLKAGRAMLDSKSSTLDDTELFAAVDHLNHAVGLMEGPEQRLLLAEYNLRAAVRARASVAFKAALLYAEMGIKLLPPNHWDSHYELSFNLYSQYYWCKFLLEGFEAAEPIFQLLIEKART
;
A
#
# COMPACT_ATOMS: atom_id res chain seq x y z
N MET A 1 42.82 9.16 -19.59
CA MET A 1 42.15 8.34 -18.54
C MET A 1 43.13 7.53 -17.69
N GLN A 2 42.99 7.64 -16.38
CA GLN A 2 43.69 6.83 -15.37
C GLN A 2 42.63 6.16 -14.47
N SER A 3 42.98 5.06 -13.77
CA SER A 3 42.02 4.45 -12.84
C SER A 3 41.85 5.34 -11.60
N LEU A 4 40.65 5.32 -11.02
CA LEU A 4 40.35 6.08 -9.80
C LEU A 4 41.27 5.64 -8.66
N ALA A 5 41.56 4.34 -8.53
CA ALA A 5 42.53 3.82 -7.56
C ALA A 5 43.92 4.48 -7.67
N GLN A 6 44.47 4.56 -8.89
CA GLN A 6 45.79 5.21 -9.13
C GLN A 6 45.75 6.69 -8.76
N TYR A 7 44.66 7.37 -9.10
CA TYR A 7 44.50 8.78 -8.78
C TYR A 7 44.42 9.02 -7.28
N VAL A 8 43.62 8.25 -6.54
CA VAL A 8 43.49 8.34 -5.08
C VAL A 8 44.83 8.16 -4.37
N MET A 9 45.68 7.23 -4.85
CA MET A 9 47.03 7.05 -4.31
C MET A 9 47.95 8.24 -4.59
N SER A 10 47.74 9.00 -5.67
CA SER A 10 48.61 10.13 -6.05
C SER A 10 48.36 11.43 -5.30
N VAL A 11 47.20 11.58 -4.65
CA VAL A 11 46.70 12.84 -4.06
C VAL A 11 46.67 12.84 -2.53
N GLN A 12 47.52 12.04 -1.88
CA GLN A 12 47.44 11.74 -0.44
C GLN A 12 47.36 12.97 0.49
N ASP A 13 48.03 14.06 0.12
CA ASP A 13 48.09 15.31 0.92
C ASP A 13 47.05 16.37 0.48
N LYS A 14 46.19 16.05 -0.50
CA LYS A 14 45.18 16.97 -1.08
C LYS A 14 43.82 16.30 -1.26
N ARG A 15 43.42 15.47 -0.29
CA ARG A 15 42.25 14.57 -0.38
C ARG A 15 40.94 15.30 -0.67
N LEU A 16 40.71 16.41 0.04
CA LEU A 16 39.47 17.18 -0.12
C LEU A 16 39.39 17.87 -1.48
N LEU A 17 40.51 18.43 -1.96
CA LEU A 17 40.62 18.97 -3.32
C LEU A 17 40.41 17.88 -4.39
N ALA A 18 41.01 16.72 -4.20
CA ALA A 18 40.84 15.59 -5.09
C ALA A 18 39.38 15.13 -5.14
N PHE A 19 38.74 14.96 -3.99
CA PHE A 19 37.32 14.65 -3.89
C PHE A 19 36.45 15.64 -4.67
N PHE A 20 36.67 16.95 -4.47
CA PHE A 20 35.91 17.99 -5.14
C PHE A 20 36.11 18.05 -6.66
N SER A 21 37.26 17.58 -7.16
CA SER A 21 37.47 17.41 -8.60
C SER A 21 36.83 16.14 -9.18
N LEU A 22 36.60 15.11 -8.35
CA LEU A 22 36.13 13.79 -8.79
C LEU A 22 34.62 13.62 -8.74
N TYR A 23 33.95 14.12 -7.70
CA TYR A 23 32.53 13.84 -7.54
C TYR A 23 31.66 14.37 -8.70
N PRO A 24 31.92 15.54 -9.35
CA PRO A 24 31.02 16.04 -10.38
C PRO A 24 30.90 15.12 -11.61
N PRO A 25 31.99 14.69 -12.28
CA PRO A 25 31.89 13.81 -13.44
C PRO A 25 31.36 12.41 -13.07
N LEU A 26 31.68 11.90 -11.87
CA LEU A 26 31.13 10.62 -11.38
C LEU A 26 29.61 10.68 -11.18
N CYS A 27 29.11 11.71 -10.51
CA CYS A 27 27.68 11.90 -10.29
C CYS A 27 26.95 12.09 -11.61
N GLU A 28 27.50 12.85 -12.55
CA GLU A 28 26.88 13.07 -13.87
C GLU A 28 26.81 11.78 -14.69
N TYR A 29 27.87 10.97 -14.70
CA TYR A 29 27.87 9.67 -15.37
C TYR A 29 26.77 8.74 -14.81
N ILE A 30 26.69 8.64 -13.49
CA ILE A 30 25.69 7.80 -12.81
C ILE A 30 24.28 8.34 -13.06
N ALA A 31 24.09 9.66 -13.03
CA ALA A 31 22.83 10.29 -13.38
C ALA A 31 22.36 9.99 -14.80
N GLN A 32 23.27 9.97 -15.78
CA GLN A 32 22.94 9.59 -17.15
C GLN A 32 22.50 8.12 -17.27
N ARG A 33 23.09 7.22 -16.49
CA ARG A 33 22.72 5.81 -16.43
C ARG A 33 21.36 5.62 -15.75
N HIS A 34 21.15 6.24 -14.59
CA HIS A 34 19.88 6.19 -13.86
C HIS A 34 18.72 6.76 -14.71
N ARG A 35 18.93 7.85 -15.47
CA ARG A 35 17.93 8.38 -16.41
C ARG A 35 17.51 7.41 -17.51
N ARG A 36 18.35 6.41 -17.83
CA ARG A 36 18.04 5.33 -18.79
C ARG A 36 17.44 4.09 -18.13
N GLY A 37 17.27 4.10 -16.81
CA GLY A 37 16.81 2.96 -16.01
C GLY A 37 17.90 1.93 -15.71
N ASP A 38 19.18 2.27 -15.94
CA ASP A 38 20.30 1.37 -15.70
C ASP A 38 20.84 1.53 -14.27
N VAL A 39 21.02 0.43 -13.54
CA VAL A 39 21.79 0.39 -12.28
C VAL A 39 23.20 -0.11 -12.58
N VAL A 40 24.24 0.57 -12.09
CA VAL A 40 25.63 0.24 -12.44
C VAL A 40 26.11 -1.00 -11.69
N THR A 41 25.80 -1.11 -10.39
CA THR A 41 26.02 -2.25 -9.47
C THR A 41 27.47 -2.74 -9.28
N ALA A 42 28.44 -2.30 -10.08
CA ALA A 42 29.84 -2.73 -10.00
C ALA A 42 30.82 -1.55 -9.81
N LEU A 43 30.49 -0.65 -8.87
CA LEU A 43 31.29 0.52 -8.57
C LEU A 43 32.42 0.18 -7.58
N SER A 44 33.67 0.28 -8.03
CA SER A 44 34.86 0.32 -7.18
C SER A 44 35.93 1.25 -7.79
N PRO A 45 36.94 1.69 -7.02
CA PRO A 45 38.01 2.52 -7.56
C PRO A 45 38.80 1.86 -8.70
N ASP A 46 38.80 0.53 -8.78
CA ASP A 46 39.49 -0.23 -9.82
C ASP A 46 38.68 -0.34 -11.13
N THR A 47 37.35 -0.23 -11.06
CA THR A 47 36.48 -0.29 -12.25
C THR A 47 36.26 1.06 -12.90
N ILE A 48 36.53 2.15 -12.18
CA ILE A 48 36.27 3.51 -12.62
C ILE A 48 37.52 4.12 -13.23
N TYR A 49 37.42 4.51 -14.49
CA TYR A 49 38.43 5.29 -15.21
C TYR A 49 37.90 6.70 -15.43
N ILE A 50 38.74 7.68 -15.12
CA ILE A 50 38.38 9.09 -15.25
C ILE A 50 39.44 9.87 -16.01
N ASP A 51 38.98 10.76 -16.87
CA ASP A 51 39.78 11.83 -17.45
C ASP A 51 39.41 13.16 -16.77
N LEU A 52 40.33 13.71 -15.99
CA LEU A 52 40.08 14.93 -15.23
C LEU A 52 40.11 16.19 -16.09
N GLU A 53 40.71 16.14 -17.29
CA GLU A 53 40.71 17.29 -18.21
C GLU A 53 39.39 17.39 -18.96
N THR A 54 38.85 16.26 -19.42
CA THR A 54 37.59 16.23 -20.18
C THR A 54 36.36 15.97 -19.31
N GLY A 55 36.53 15.44 -18.09
CA GLY A 55 35.45 14.98 -17.23
C GLY A 55 34.83 13.64 -17.68
N GLU A 56 35.46 12.95 -18.64
CA GLU A 56 34.96 11.68 -19.16
C GLU A 56 35.14 10.56 -18.13
N VAL A 57 34.08 9.79 -17.90
CA VAL A 57 34.06 8.64 -16.99
C VAL A 57 33.71 7.39 -17.78
N GLU A 58 34.51 6.36 -17.62
CA GLU A 58 34.26 5.02 -18.16
C GLU A 58 34.29 4.03 -17.00
N ILE A 59 33.27 3.18 -16.93
CA ILE A 59 33.20 2.12 -15.93
C ILE A 59 33.36 0.80 -16.67
N VAL A 60 34.49 0.14 -16.43
CA VAL A 60 34.85 -1.11 -17.08
C VAL A 60 34.38 -2.27 -16.17
N PRO A 61 33.59 -3.22 -16.70
CA PRO A 61 33.16 -4.37 -15.91
C PRO A 61 34.36 -5.20 -15.47
N VAL A 62 34.32 -5.66 -14.21
CA VAL A 62 35.40 -6.45 -13.60
C VAL A 62 35.65 -7.71 -14.43
N GLN A 63 36.84 -7.82 -15.03
CA GLN A 63 37.37 -9.07 -15.58
C GLN A 63 38.29 -9.71 -14.52
N GLY A 64 37.72 -10.29 -13.44
CA GLY A 64 38.54 -10.76 -12.32
C GLY A 64 37.80 -11.18 -11.04
N ASP A 65 38.57 -11.28 -9.96
CA ASP A 65 38.24 -11.83 -8.64
C ASP A 65 37.15 -11.02 -7.92
N LEU A 66 36.01 -11.66 -7.62
CA LEU A 66 34.85 -11.07 -6.95
C LEU A 66 35.19 -10.48 -5.58
N ASP A 67 36.28 -10.96 -4.96
CA ASP A 67 36.72 -10.52 -3.65
C ASP A 67 37.13 -9.03 -3.60
N GLN A 68 37.54 -8.44 -4.73
CA GLN A 68 37.88 -7.01 -4.82
C GLN A 68 36.64 -6.10 -4.81
N PHE A 69 35.47 -6.64 -5.11
CA PHE A 69 34.21 -5.88 -5.13
C PHE A 69 33.48 -5.89 -3.78
N LEU A 70 33.73 -6.90 -2.95
CA LEU A 70 33.07 -7.08 -1.65
C LEU A 70 33.09 -5.84 -0.75
N PRO A 71 34.16 -5.03 -0.68
CA PRO A 71 34.16 -3.85 0.18
C PRO A 71 33.18 -2.74 -0.24
N TYR A 72 32.77 -2.72 -1.50
CA TYR A 72 31.94 -1.66 -2.10
C TYR A 72 30.50 -2.10 -2.34
N MET A 73 30.18 -3.36 -2.06
CA MET A 73 28.84 -3.88 -2.28
C MET A 73 27.83 -3.21 -1.34
N SER A 74 26.65 -2.91 -1.87
CA SER A 74 25.54 -2.44 -1.05
C SER A 74 24.92 -3.59 -0.22
N PRO A 75 24.24 -3.28 0.89
CA PRO A 75 23.56 -4.29 1.71
C PRO A 75 22.56 -5.13 0.89
N GLU A 76 21.89 -4.53 -0.10
CA GLU A 76 20.90 -5.19 -0.94
C GLU A 76 21.53 -6.19 -1.91
N GLN A 77 22.75 -5.91 -2.39
CA GLN A 77 23.52 -6.80 -3.27
C GLN A 77 24.01 -8.07 -2.58
N THR A 78 23.95 -8.15 -1.25
CA THR A 78 24.26 -9.38 -0.50
C THR A 78 23.23 -10.49 -0.73
N GLY A 79 22.04 -10.13 -1.25
CA GLY A 79 20.91 -11.05 -1.38
C GLY A 79 20.28 -11.50 -0.06
N ARG A 80 20.71 -10.93 1.08
CA ARG A 80 20.20 -11.24 2.43
C ARG A 80 19.10 -10.30 2.91
N LEU A 81 18.89 -9.19 2.21
CA LEU A 81 17.77 -8.28 2.48
C LEU A 81 16.58 -8.63 1.58
N SER A 82 15.37 -8.49 2.11
CA SER A 82 14.12 -8.64 1.35
C SER A 82 13.86 -7.47 0.37
N ARG A 83 14.90 -6.69 0.03
CA ARG A 83 14.89 -5.59 -0.93
C ARG A 83 15.80 -5.90 -2.11
N GLY A 84 15.31 -5.63 -3.32
CA GLY A 84 16.07 -5.76 -4.55
C GLY A 84 17.02 -4.58 -4.73
N VAL A 85 18.02 -4.78 -5.59
CA VAL A 85 19.02 -3.77 -5.96
C VAL A 85 18.36 -2.71 -6.82
N ASP A 86 18.56 -1.43 -6.47
CA ASP A 86 18.10 -0.28 -7.24
C ASP A 86 19.19 0.80 -7.35
N HIS A 87 18.88 1.94 -7.96
CA HIS A 87 19.82 3.04 -8.10
C HIS A 87 20.43 3.52 -6.76
N ARG A 88 19.79 3.29 -5.62
CA ARG A 88 20.31 3.63 -4.28
C ARG A 88 21.39 2.65 -3.81
N SER A 89 21.52 1.50 -4.45
CA SER A 89 22.68 0.62 -4.29
C SER A 89 23.94 1.28 -4.88
N ASP A 90 23.84 1.94 -6.03
CA ASP A 90 24.96 2.72 -6.59
C ASP A 90 25.34 3.87 -5.66
N LEU A 91 24.35 4.53 -5.04
CA LEU A 91 24.58 5.58 -4.05
C LEU A 91 25.32 5.08 -2.81
N TYR A 92 25.02 3.85 -2.34
CA TYR A 92 25.76 3.24 -1.24
C TYR A 92 27.22 2.96 -1.64
N SER A 93 27.43 2.35 -2.81
CA SER A 93 28.79 2.07 -3.31
C SER A 93 29.59 3.36 -3.51
N LEU A 94 28.96 4.43 -4.02
CA LEU A 94 29.55 5.77 -4.02
C LEU A 94 29.89 6.25 -2.60
N GLY A 95 29.03 5.99 -1.62
CA GLY A 95 29.31 6.29 -0.22
C GLY A 95 30.59 5.62 0.29
N VAL A 96 30.81 4.34 -0.06
CA VAL A 96 32.05 3.63 0.29
C VAL A 96 33.26 4.27 -0.42
N ILE A 97 33.16 4.54 -1.72
CA ILE A 97 34.23 5.17 -2.50
C ILE A 97 34.56 6.55 -1.95
N PHE A 98 33.56 7.38 -1.65
CA PHE A 98 33.75 8.71 -1.09
C PHE A 98 34.37 8.67 0.31
N TYR A 99 33.94 7.71 1.14
CA TYR A 99 34.55 7.47 2.44
C TYR A 99 36.04 7.16 2.30
N GLU A 100 36.40 6.25 1.39
CA GLU A 100 37.79 5.85 1.17
C GLU A 100 38.64 7.00 0.62
N ILE A 101 38.14 7.77 -0.36
CA ILE A 101 38.85 8.93 -0.91
C ILE A 101 39.18 9.95 0.20
N LEU A 102 38.21 10.23 1.07
CA LEU A 102 38.34 11.25 2.10
C LEU A 102 39.22 10.78 3.28
N THR A 103 39.14 9.50 3.65
CA THR A 103 39.79 8.97 4.86
C THR A 103 41.04 8.13 4.60
N GLN A 104 41.25 7.64 3.36
CA GLN A 104 42.22 6.61 2.96
C GLN A 104 42.03 5.23 3.60
N THR A 105 40.87 5.01 4.21
CA THR A 105 40.51 3.74 4.82
C THR A 105 39.13 3.35 4.35
N LEU A 106 38.86 2.06 4.20
CA LEU A 106 37.50 1.61 3.97
C LEU A 106 36.64 1.84 5.22
N PRO A 107 35.32 2.06 5.06
CA PRO A 107 34.40 2.24 6.20
C PRO A 107 34.31 0.98 7.09
N PHE A 108 34.60 -0.19 6.53
CA PHE A 108 34.61 -1.47 7.23
C PHE A 108 35.87 -2.26 6.92
N GLN A 109 36.13 -3.28 7.74
CA GLN A 109 37.19 -4.26 7.53
C GLN A 109 36.61 -5.66 7.77
N ALA A 110 37.01 -6.61 6.94
CA ALA A 110 36.69 -8.01 7.11
C ALA A 110 37.79 -8.90 6.52
N GLU A 111 37.93 -10.10 7.07
CA GLU A 111 38.95 -11.08 6.66
C GLU A 111 38.45 -12.01 5.55
N ASP A 112 37.13 -12.12 5.37
CA ASP A 112 36.49 -13.00 4.39
C ASP A 112 35.17 -12.41 3.85
N ALA A 113 34.59 -13.07 2.85
CA ALA A 113 33.36 -12.62 2.20
C ALA A 113 32.15 -12.57 3.12
N LEU A 114 32.04 -13.49 4.08
CA LEU A 114 30.94 -13.49 5.05
C LEU A 114 31.05 -12.33 6.03
N GLY A 115 32.28 -11.99 6.44
CA GLY A 115 32.57 -10.81 7.26
C GLY A 115 32.20 -9.52 6.54
N TRP A 116 32.48 -9.39 5.24
CA TRP A 116 32.04 -8.25 4.43
C TRP A 116 30.51 -8.15 4.41
N ILE A 117 29.81 -9.25 4.09
CA ILE A 117 28.34 -9.29 4.11
C ILE A 117 27.79 -8.83 5.45
N TYR A 118 28.33 -9.35 6.57
CA TYR A 118 27.91 -8.95 7.91
C TYR A 118 28.13 -7.47 8.20
N ALA A 119 29.30 -6.94 7.80
CA ALA A 119 29.64 -5.53 7.99
C ALA A 119 28.71 -4.60 7.21
N HIS A 120 28.42 -4.94 5.95
CA HIS A 120 27.48 -4.17 5.14
C HIS A 120 26.07 -4.19 5.73
N LEU A 121 25.61 -5.29 6.31
CA LEU A 121 24.27 -5.40 6.89
C LEU A 121 24.10 -4.71 8.25
N SER A 122 25.13 -4.66 9.09
CA SER A 122 24.95 -4.33 10.52
C SER A 122 25.98 -3.39 11.14
N SER A 123 27.17 -3.25 10.57
CA SER A 123 28.22 -2.40 11.15
C SER A 123 27.99 -0.93 10.82
N THR A 124 28.20 -0.05 11.80
CA THR A 124 28.18 1.41 11.59
C THR A 124 29.62 1.93 11.50
N PRO A 125 30.02 2.61 10.42
CA PRO A 125 31.38 3.12 10.26
C PRO A 125 31.60 4.36 11.14
N GLN A 126 32.86 4.69 11.45
CA GLN A 126 33.18 5.96 12.09
C GLN A 126 32.92 7.11 11.11
N PRO A 127 32.31 8.23 11.51
CA PRO A 127 32.11 9.36 10.60
C PRO A 127 33.45 9.87 10.01
N PRO A 128 33.53 10.20 8.71
CA PRO A 128 34.77 10.68 8.09
C PRO A 128 35.48 11.81 8.85
N HIS A 129 34.76 12.80 9.40
CA HIS A 129 35.37 13.90 10.15
C HIS A 129 36.05 13.47 11.47
N VAL A 130 35.67 12.31 12.02
CA VAL A 130 36.34 11.72 13.20
C VAL A 130 37.66 11.06 12.80
N VAL A 131 37.70 10.44 11.62
CA VAL A 131 38.90 9.77 11.10
C VAL A 131 39.91 10.80 10.57
N ASN A 132 39.43 11.81 9.85
CA ASN A 132 40.22 12.94 9.36
C ASN A 132 39.51 14.26 9.67
N PRO A 133 39.95 15.01 10.70
CA PRO A 133 39.34 16.29 11.11
C PRO A 133 39.41 17.42 10.08
N GLU A 134 40.17 17.28 8.98
CA GLU A 134 40.15 18.24 7.87
C GLU A 134 38.87 18.16 7.04
N ILE A 135 38.12 17.07 7.16
CA ILE A 135 36.86 16.87 6.44
C ILE A 135 35.76 17.67 7.16
N PRO A 136 35.05 18.58 6.44
CA PRO A 136 33.92 19.29 7.04
C PRO A 136 32.82 18.33 7.50
N GLU A 137 32.22 18.63 8.66
CA GLU A 137 31.18 17.79 9.27
C GLU A 137 29.99 17.56 8.33
N ALA A 138 29.53 18.59 7.62
CA ALA A 138 28.46 18.47 6.63
C ALA A 138 28.79 17.47 5.49
N LEU A 139 30.04 17.47 5.00
CA LEU A 139 30.47 16.49 4.00
C LEU A 139 30.55 15.08 4.58
N SER A 140 30.98 14.97 5.83
CA SER A 140 30.94 13.71 6.57
C SER A 140 29.51 13.18 6.74
N GLU A 141 28.53 14.03 7.01
CA GLU A 141 27.12 13.65 7.13
C GLU A 141 26.55 13.14 5.80
N ILE A 142 26.91 13.76 4.67
CA ILE A 142 26.52 13.28 3.33
C ILE A 142 27.01 11.84 3.10
N VAL A 143 28.29 11.58 3.39
CA VAL A 143 28.86 10.23 3.26
C VAL A 143 28.16 9.23 4.19
N MET A 144 27.88 9.63 5.43
CA MET A 144 27.15 8.77 6.37
C MET A 144 25.71 8.48 5.91
N LYS A 145 25.02 9.45 5.30
CA LYS A 145 23.69 9.27 4.71
C LYS A 145 23.73 8.27 3.54
N LEU A 146 24.77 8.28 2.70
CA LEU A 146 24.96 7.28 1.63
C LEU A 146 25.19 5.87 2.19
N LEU A 147 25.91 5.76 3.32
CA LEU A 147 26.23 4.49 3.98
C LEU A 147 25.11 3.96 4.90
N ALA A 148 23.93 4.58 4.89
CA ALA A 148 22.79 4.09 5.65
C ALA A 148 22.38 2.68 5.21
N LYS A 149 21.97 1.85 6.16
CA LYS A 149 21.72 0.41 5.91
C LYS A 149 20.40 0.19 5.19
N SER A 150 19.38 0.96 5.55
CA SER A 150 18.13 1.03 4.80
C SER A 150 18.31 1.96 3.60
N PRO A 151 17.91 1.54 2.38
CA PRO A 151 17.86 2.43 1.22
C PRO A 151 16.96 3.66 1.41
N ASP A 152 15.93 3.59 2.25
CA ASP A 152 14.99 4.71 2.44
C ASP A 152 15.61 5.85 3.27
N ASP A 153 16.66 5.56 4.04
CA ASP A 153 17.40 6.56 4.81
C ASP A 153 18.47 7.27 3.96
N ARG A 154 18.74 6.76 2.74
CA ARG A 154 19.69 7.34 1.77
C ARG A 154 19.00 8.44 0.94
N TYR A 155 19.77 9.08 0.07
CA TYR A 155 19.18 9.88 -1.00
C TYR A 155 18.38 8.98 -1.96
N HIS A 156 17.22 9.44 -2.41
CA HIS A 156 16.39 8.78 -3.42
C HIS A 156 16.77 9.19 -4.85
N SER A 157 17.66 10.16 -5.03
CA SER A 157 18.19 10.49 -6.35
C SER A 157 19.63 10.99 -6.28
N ILE A 158 20.41 10.65 -7.31
CA ILE A 158 21.76 11.17 -7.50
C ILE A 158 21.78 12.71 -7.64
N SER A 159 20.71 13.29 -8.18
CA SER A 159 20.53 14.75 -8.27
C SER A 159 20.48 15.41 -6.88
N ALA A 160 19.81 14.77 -5.92
CA ALA A 160 19.78 15.27 -4.55
C ALA A 160 21.15 15.20 -3.86
N LEU A 161 21.89 14.10 -4.08
CA LEU A 161 23.28 13.99 -3.62
C LEU A 161 24.18 15.07 -4.25
N GLN A 162 24.07 15.28 -5.57
CA GLN A 162 24.88 16.24 -6.30
C GLN A 162 24.63 17.68 -5.84
N ALA A 163 23.39 18.03 -5.48
CA ALA A 163 23.05 19.34 -4.95
C ALA A 163 23.76 19.64 -3.62
N ASP A 164 23.72 18.69 -2.68
CA ASP A 164 24.37 18.82 -1.38
C ASP A 164 25.90 18.87 -1.50
N LEU A 165 26.48 18.01 -2.34
CA LEU A 165 27.93 18.03 -2.63
C LEU A 165 28.38 19.34 -3.29
N ALA A 166 27.62 19.86 -4.24
CA ALA A 166 27.91 21.14 -4.88
C ALA A 166 27.85 22.31 -3.90
N ARG A 167 26.94 22.27 -2.92
CA ARG A 167 26.91 23.25 -1.84
C ARG A 167 28.18 23.18 -0.98
N CYS A 168 28.57 21.99 -0.54
CA CYS A 168 29.81 21.80 0.22
C CYS A 168 31.02 22.32 -0.56
N HIS A 169 31.10 22.01 -1.85
CA HIS A 169 32.20 22.42 -2.71
C HIS A 169 32.30 23.96 -2.80
N ARG A 170 31.20 24.65 -3.12
CA ARG A 170 31.18 26.12 -3.21
C ARG A 170 31.49 26.82 -1.89
N GLU A 171 30.92 26.36 -0.77
CA GLU A 171 31.18 26.97 0.54
C GLU A 171 32.65 26.81 0.94
N TRP A 172 33.21 25.63 0.66
CA TRP A 172 34.61 25.34 0.91
C TRP A 172 35.54 26.17 0.03
N GLU A 173 35.28 26.30 -1.28
CA GLU A 173 36.08 27.17 -2.17
C GLU A 173 36.07 28.64 -1.72
N ARG A 174 34.92 29.12 -1.23
CA ARG A 174 34.75 30.52 -0.83
C ARG A 174 35.36 30.84 0.54
N THR A 175 35.26 29.91 1.50
CA THR A 175 35.55 30.21 2.92
C THR A 175 36.57 29.28 3.58
N GLY A 176 36.94 28.17 2.92
CA GLY A 176 37.72 27.09 3.52
C GLY A 176 36.95 26.26 4.56
N SER A 177 35.64 26.51 4.72
CA SER A 177 34.77 25.81 5.68
C SER A 177 33.42 25.51 5.05
N VAL A 178 32.69 24.55 5.61
CA VAL A 178 31.30 24.25 5.23
C VAL A 178 30.46 24.29 6.50
N HIS A 179 29.40 25.07 6.50
CA HIS A 179 28.50 25.16 7.66
C HIS A 179 27.48 24.01 7.62
N PRO A 180 27.00 23.50 8.77
CA PRO A 180 25.96 22.48 8.81
C PRO A 180 24.68 22.93 8.10
N PHE A 181 24.03 22.02 7.38
CA PHE A 181 22.75 22.25 6.72
C PHE A 181 21.92 20.96 6.64
N ALA A 182 20.61 21.11 6.46
CA ALA A 182 19.73 19.96 6.29
C ALA A 182 20.00 19.28 4.93
N LEU A 183 20.33 17.99 4.96
CA LEU A 183 20.63 17.20 3.76
C LEU A 183 19.37 16.76 3.03
N GLY A 184 19.46 16.60 1.71
CA GLY A 184 18.39 16.04 0.87
C GLY A 184 17.30 17.02 0.48
N GLN A 185 17.51 18.34 0.61
CA GLN A 185 16.49 19.35 0.27
C GLN A 185 16.04 19.33 -1.21
N ALA A 186 16.88 18.79 -2.09
CA ALA A 186 16.58 18.59 -3.49
C ALA A 186 15.84 17.26 -3.79
N ASP A 187 15.54 16.45 -2.77
CA ASP A 187 14.88 15.16 -2.91
C ASP A 187 13.35 15.28 -2.88
N LEU A 188 12.78 15.68 -4.02
CA LEU A 188 11.33 15.89 -4.15
C LEU A 188 10.52 14.62 -3.85
N TYR A 189 11.03 13.44 -4.23
CA TYR A 189 10.35 12.17 -4.00
C TYR A 189 10.20 11.90 -2.51
N GLN A 190 11.28 12.08 -1.74
CA GLN A 190 11.23 11.96 -0.29
C GLN A 190 10.22 12.95 0.31
N HIS A 191 10.27 14.23 -0.08
CA HIS A 191 9.33 15.23 0.44
C HIS A 191 7.87 14.87 0.16
N LEU A 192 7.55 14.37 -1.04
CA LEU A 192 6.20 13.99 -1.44
C LEU A 192 5.65 12.78 -0.70
N LEU A 193 6.52 11.81 -0.40
CA LEU A 193 6.22 10.62 0.41
C LEU A 193 5.97 11.01 1.87
N GLU A 194 6.76 11.95 2.41
CA GLU A 194 6.65 12.43 3.79
C GLU A 194 5.48 13.40 4.00
N GLN A 195 4.90 13.96 2.93
CA GLN A 195 3.75 14.86 3.04
C GLN A 195 2.45 14.12 3.42
N GLU A 196 2.21 14.00 4.72
CA GLU A 196 0.94 13.55 5.31
C GLU A 196 0.03 14.71 5.79
N GLU A 197 0.49 15.96 5.66
CA GLU A 197 -0.24 17.13 6.13
C GLU A 197 -1.55 17.37 5.37
N LEU A 198 -2.56 17.85 6.11
CA LEU A 198 -3.89 18.11 5.59
C LEU A 198 -4.10 19.61 5.39
N PHE A 199 -4.25 20.03 4.13
CA PHE A 199 -4.37 21.45 3.76
C PHE A 199 -5.83 21.88 3.59
N GLY A 200 -6.18 23.07 4.09
CA GLY A 200 -7.47 23.72 3.82
C GLY A 200 -8.72 23.01 4.35
N ARG A 201 -8.59 22.08 5.32
CA ARG A 201 -9.69 21.24 5.82
C ARG A 201 -10.16 21.54 7.24
N ASP A 202 -9.88 22.74 7.75
CA ASP A 202 -10.25 23.11 9.13
C ASP A 202 -11.75 23.00 9.39
N ARG A 203 -12.58 23.35 8.40
CA ARG A 203 -14.05 23.28 8.50
C ARG A 203 -14.53 21.84 8.59
N GLU A 204 -14.00 20.98 7.74
CA GLU A 204 -14.32 19.55 7.66
C GLU A 204 -13.89 18.84 8.95
N ILE A 205 -12.70 19.14 9.47
CA ILE A 205 -12.21 18.65 10.77
C ILE A 205 -13.13 19.12 11.90
N ALA A 206 -13.57 20.39 11.88
CA ALA A 206 -14.48 20.91 12.89
C ALA A 206 -15.84 20.17 12.88
N VAL A 207 -16.34 19.75 11.71
CA VAL A 207 -17.57 18.93 11.59
C VAL A 207 -17.38 17.56 12.24
N LEU A 208 -16.26 16.88 11.97
CA LEU A 208 -15.94 15.59 12.60
C LEU A 208 -15.76 15.73 14.12
N ALA A 209 -15.07 16.77 14.58
CA ALA A 209 -14.89 17.07 16.00
C ALA A 209 -16.22 17.41 16.70
N ALA A 210 -17.14 18.11 16.03
CA ALA A 210 -18.48 18.36 16.55
C ALA A 210 -19.27 17.05 16.69
N ALA A 211 -19.25 16.18 15.68
CA ALA A 211 -19.90 14.89 15.72
C ALA A 211 -19.33 14.02 16.86
N TYR A 212 -18.02 14.03 17.05
CA TYR A 212 -17.37 13.32 18.16
C TYR A 212 -17.85 13.81 19.54
N ARG A 213 -17.95 15.14 19.74
CA ARG A 213 -18.44 15.71 21.01
C ARG A 213 -19.90 15.39 21.28
N GLU A 214 -20.73 15.32 20.25
CA GLU A 214 -22.14 14.95 20.38
C GLU A 214 -22.30 13.44 20.61
N ALA A 215 -21.45 12.61 19.97
CA ALA A 215 -21.39 11.18 20.25
C ALA A 215 -21.10 10.91 21.72
N LYS A 216 -20.16 11.68 22.31
CA LYS A 216 -19.84 11.64 23.73
C LYS A 216 -21.00 11.99 24.67
N GLN A 217 -22.03 12.68 24.18
CA GLN A 217 -23.24 12.99 24.95
C GLN A 217 -24.28 11.84 24.92
N GLY A 218 -23.94 10.69 24.32
CA GLY A 218 -24.79 9.50 24.26
C GLY A 218 -25.72 9.45 23.06
N GLN A 219 -25.55 10.34 22.07
CA GLN A 219 -26.30 10.26 20.81
C GLN A 219 -25.46 9.54 19.75
N CYS A 220 -25.95 8.48 19.12
CA CYS A 220 -25.22 7.88 18.01
C CYS A 220 -25.10 8.88 16.85
N GLN A 221 -23.87 9.11 16.39
CA GLN A 221 -23.57 10.04 15.29
C GLN A 221 -23.06 9.26 14.08
N ALA A 222 -23.42 9.73 12.88
CA ALA A 222 -22.89 9.20 11.64
C ALA A 222 -22.43 10.36 10.73
N VAL A 223 -21.23 10.26 10.18
CA VAL A 223 -20.71 11.22 9.19
C VAL A 223 -20.37 10.49 7.90
N LEU A 224 -21.04 10.85 6.83
CA LEU A 224 -20.77 10.33 5.49
C LEU A 224 -19.92 11.34 4.72
N VAL A 225 -18.66 11.00 4.50
CA VAL A 225 -17.66 11.81 3.79
C VAL A 225 -17.66 11.43 2.31
N SER A 226 -18.13 12.34 1.48
CA SER A 226 -18.16 12.20 0.02
C SER A 226 -17.09 13.08 -0.62
N GLY A 227 -16.66 12.72 -1.83
CA GLY A 227 -15.77 13.57 -2.60
C GLY A 227 -15.10 12.82 -3.74
N TYR A 228 -14.50 13.58 -4.65
CA TYR A 228 -13.80 13.03 -5.80
C TYR A 228 -12.65 12.10 -5.36
N PRO A 229 -12.29 11.06 -6.13
CA PRO A 229 -11.14 10.22 -5.80
C PRO A 229 -9.84 11.04 -5.71
N GLY A 230 -9.00 10.77 -4.70
CA GLY A 230 -7.75 11.51 -4.47
C GLY A 230 -7.92 12.89 -3.81
N VAL A 231 -9.15 13.31 -3.47
CA VAL A 231 -9.41 14.62 -2.83
C VAL A 231 -8.96 14.72 -1.36
N GLY A 232 -8.58 13.60 -0.75
CA GLY A 232 -8.10 13.55 0.65
C GLY A 232 -9.11 13.04 1.69
N LYS A 233 -10.11 12.23 1.32
CA LYS A 233 -11.10 11.66 2.27
C LYS A 233 -10.45 10.86 3.41
N THR A 234 -9.61 9.89 3.07
CA THR A 234 -8.90 9.07 4.07
C THR A 234 -7.93 9.90 4.89
N ALA A 235 -7.22 10.85 4.25
CA ALA A 235 -6.32 11.78 4.92
C ALA A 235 -7.05 12.62 5.98
N LEU A 236 -8.21 13.20 5.64
CA LEU A 236 -9.06 13.94 6.58
C LEU A 236 -9.39 13.13 7.83
N VAL A 237 -9.85 11.89 7.66
CA VAL A 237 -10.26 11.05 8.79
C VAL A 237 -9.05 10.60 9.62
N ASN A 238 -7.90 10.36 8.98
CA ASN A 238 -6.65 10.05 9.68
C ASN A 238 -6.12 11.25 10.49
N THR A 239 -6.19 12.47 9.95
CA THR A 239 -5.87 13.69 10.71
C THR A 239 -6.82 13.84 11.90
N PHE A 240 -8.12 13.61 11.70
CA PHE A 240 -9.10 13.61 12.79
C PHE A 240 -8.76 12.56 13.86
N ARG A 241 -8.33 11.36 13.46
CA ARG A 241 -7.90 10.29 14.39
C ARG A 241 -6.77 10.76 15.32
N ASN A 242 -5.82 11.55 14.83
CA ASN A 242 -4.72 12.07 15.66
C ASN A 242 -5.20 13.04 16.75
N GLY A 243 -6.36 13.69 16.55
CA GLY A 243 -7.01 14.54 17.56
C GLY A 243 -7.79 13.77 18.63
N ILE A 244 -8.00 12.46 18.45
CA ILE A 244 -8.69 11.61 19.43
C ILE A 244 -7.73 11.25 20.56
N ASN A 245 -8.19 11.36 21.81
CA ASN A 245 -7.40 10.95 22.96
C ASN A 245 -7.15 9.43 22.93
N SER A 246 -5.99 9.03 22.41
CA SER A 246 -5.63 7.63 22.17
C SER A 246 -5.48 6.84 23.47
N SER A 247 -5.38 7.49 24.64
CA SER A 247 -5.35 6.80 25.93
C SER A 247 -6.73 6.35 26.43
N LYS A 248 -7.81 6.90 25.88
CA LYS A 248 -9.18 6.68 26.38
C LYS A 248 -10.20 6.30 25.30
N GLY A 249 -9.99 6.72 24.05
CA GLY A 249 -10.82 6.37 22.91
C GLY A 249 -10.25 5.20 22.11
N TYR A 250 -11.13 4.54 21.35
CA TYR A 250 -10.78 3.52 20.37
C TYR A 250 -11.24 3.94 18.99
N PHE A 251 -10.34 3.78 18.01
CA PHE A 251 -10.60 4.07 16.61
C PHE A 251 -10.45 2.79 15.80
N LEU A 252 -11.54 2.36 15.18
CA LEU A 252 -11.60 1.17 14.34
C LEU A 252 -11.55 1.59 12.88
N TYR A 253 -10.67 0.97 12.11
CA TYR A 253 -10.52 1.23 10.69
C TYR A 253 -10.75 -0.04 9.88
N GLY A 254 -11.67 0.04 8.93
CA GLY A 254 -11.88 -0.98 7.91
C GLY A 254 -11.87 -0.34 6.53
N LYS A 255 -11.28 -1.01 5.54
CA LYS A 255 -11.37 -0.56 4.16
C LYS A 255 -12.20 -1.56 3.36
N CYS A 256 -13.21 -1.08 2.64
CA CYS A 256 -13.89 -1.90 1.65
C CYS A 256 -12.89 -2.19 0.53
N PRO A 257 -12.48 -3.45 0.35
CA PRO A 257 -11.53 -3.79 -0.68
C PRO A 257 -12.19 -3.68 -2.07
N GLN A 258 -11.36 -3.45 -3.08
CA GLN A 258 -11.80 -3.07 -4.43
C GLN A 258 -11.88 -4.28 -5.36
N ILE A 259 -11.56 -5.47 -4.86
CA ILE A 259 -11.36 -6.68 -5.66
C ILE A 259 -12.62 -7.54 -5.59
N MET A 260 -12.97 -8.14 -6.72
CA MET A 260 -13.99 -9.19 -6.77
C MET A 260 -13.43 -10.46 -6.12
N GLY A 261 -13.92 -10.85 -4.94
CA GLY A 261 -13.20 -11.88 -4.16
C GLY A 261 -13.63 -12.21 -2.74
N GLU A 262 -14.50 -11.45 -2.11
CA GLU A 262 -14.22 -11.17 -0.71
C GLU A 262 -14.91 -12.06 0.31
N VAL A 263 -14.13 -12.36 1.35
CA VAL A 263 -14.61 -12.84 2.64
C VAL A 263 -15.69 -11.85 3.10
N PRO A 264 -16.94 -12.31 3.29
CA PRO A 264 -17.99 -11.46 3.81
C PRO A 264 -17.57 -10.83 5.15
N TYR A 265 -18.02 -9.60 5.42
CA TYR A 265 -17.68 -8.84 6.62
C TYR A 265 -16.26 -8.24 6.66
N THR A 266 -15.41 -8.42 5.64
CA THR A 266 -14.00 -7.96 5.61
C THR A 266 -13.75 -6.62 6.28
N PRO A 267 -14.36 -5.49 5.85
CA PRO A 267 -14.05 -4.18 6.43
C PRO A 267 -14.34 -4.12 7.95
N VAL A 268 -15.35 -4.84 8.41
CA VAL A 268 -15.74 -4.87 9.82
C VAL A 268 -14.84 -5.80 10.64
N LEU A 269 -14.38 -6.91 10.05
CA LEU A 269 -13.43 -7.82 10.69
C LEU A 269 -12.04 -7.16 10.83
N GLU A 270 -11.58 -6.44 9.80
CA GLU A 270 -10.34 -5.64 9.85
C GLU A 270 -10.38 -4.59 10.98
N ALA A 271 -11.51 -3.89 11.08
CA ALA A 271 -11.76 -2.93 12.15
C ALA A 271 -11.60 -3.56 13.55
N VAL A 272 -12.17 -4.76 13.77
CA VAL A 272 -12.01 -5.47 15.05
C VAL A 272 -10.59 -5.97 15.27
N ASN A 273 -9.90 -6.45 14.23
CA ASN A 273 -8.51 -6.85 14.32
C ASN A 273 -7.60 -5.68 14.73
N ALA A 274 -7.85 -4.49 14.17
CA ALA A 274 -7.16 -3.26 14.56
C ALA A 274 -7.42 -2.89 16.02
N LEU A 275 -8.65 -3.07 16.52
CA LEU A 275 -9.01 -2.86 17.93
C LEU A 275 -8.26 -3.82 18.85
N VAL A 276 -8.22 -5.12 18.54
CA VAL A 276 -7.50 -6.12 19.33
C VAL A 276 -6.03 -5.74 19.44
N ARG A 277 -5.38 -5.40 18.32
CA ARG A 277 -3.97 -4.95 18.30
C ARG A 277 -3.74 -3.71 19.16
N GLN A 278 -4.64 -2.72 19.11
CA GLN A 278 -4.54 -1.53 19.97
C GLN A 278 -4.55 -1.86 21.46
N ILE A 279 -5.33 -2.86 21.88
CA ILE A 279 -5.40 -3.27 23.29
C ILE A 279 -4.15 -4.03 23.72
N LEU A 280 -3.65 -4.94 22.87
CA LEU A 280 -2.49 -5.78 23.19
C LEU A 280 -1.22 -4.98 23.48
N VAL A 281 -1.07 -3.79 22.88
CA VAL A 281 0.13 -2.93 23.04
C VAL A 281 0.06 -2.04 24.30
N ARG A 282 -1.11 -1.89 24.95
CA ARG A 282 -1.29 -0.98 26.12
C ARG A 282 -0.90 -1.60 27.48
N GLY A 283 -0.37 -2.81 27.47
CA GLY A 283 0.18 -3.48 28.65
C GLY A 283 -0.82 -4.35 29.43
N GLN A 284 -0.29 -5.16 30.34
CA GLN A 284 -1.02 -6.30 30.93
C GLN A 284 -2.27 -5.91 31.72
N ARG A 285 -2.25 -4.78 32.44
CA ARG A 285 -3.38 -4.35 33.28
C ARG A 285 -4.62 -4.00 32.45
N GLU A 286 -4.44 -3.30 31.33
CA GLU A 286 -5.53 -2.93 30.43
C GLU A 286 -6.04 -4.15 29.67
N LEU A 287 -5.14 -5.05 29.26
CA LEU A 287 -5.50 -6.34 28.68
C LEU A 287 -6.41 -7.16 29.63
N ASP A 288 -6.02 -7.31 30.90
CA ASP A 288 -6.82 -8.06 31.88
C ASP A 288 -8.17 -7.38 32.21
N PHE A 289 -8.24 -6.06 32.10
CA PHE A 289 -9.47 -5.30 32.24
C PHE A 289 -10.43 -5.59 31.08
N TRP A 290 -9.98 -5.43 29.82
CA TRP A 290 -10.81 -5.65 28.65
C TRP A 290 -11.18 -7.12 28.45
N LYS A 291 -10.24 -8.03 28.71
CA LYS A 291 -10.51 -9.47 28.70
C LYS A 291 -11.71 -9.81 29.59
N ARG A 292 -11.77 -9.28 30.82
CA ARG A 292 -12.90 -9.52 31.73
C ARG A 292 -14.20 -8.93 31.20
N ARG A 293 -14.18 -7.68 30.73
CA ARG A 293 -15.40 -7.00 30.21
C ARG A 293 -15.96 -7.67 28.96
N VAL A 294 -15.10 -7.95 27.99
CA VAL A 294 -15.50 -8.62 26.74
C VAL A 294 -16.03 -10.03 27.04
N ARG A 295 -15.36 -10.81 27.89
CA ARG A 295 -15.88 -12.14 28.28
C ARG A 295 -17.22 -12.07 29.00
N GLN A 296 -17.42 -11.07 29.85
CA GLN A 296 -18.68 -10.86 30.56
C GLN A 296 -19.82 -10.51 29.59
N ALA A 297 -19.59 -9.60 28.65
CA ALA A 297 -20.58 -9.17 27.67
C ALA A 297 -20.94 -10.28 26.68
N LEU A 298 -19.93 -10.99 26.16
CA LEU A 298 -20.14 -12.05 25.17
C LEU A 298 -20.67 -13.35 25.78
N GLY A 299 -20.39 -13.62 27.05
CA GLY A 299 -20.80 -14.84 27.74
C GLY A 299 -20.47 -16.11 26.96
N ARG A 300 -21.47 -16.97 26.74
CA ARG A 300 -21.32 -18.21 25.94
C ARG A 300 -21.36 -17.97 24.42
N GLN A 301 -21.83 -16.81 23.97
CA GLN A 301 -21.94 -16.48 22.55
C GLN A 301 -20.60 -16.05 21.94
N GLY A 302 -19.59 -15.75 22.77
CA GLY A 302 -18.25 -15.39 22.29
C GLY A 302 -17.58 -16.44 21.41
N GLY A 303 -18.00 -17.72 21.50
CA GLY A 303 -17.52 -18.78 20.63
C GLY A 303 -17.88 -18.58 19.15
N VAL A 304 -19.01 -17.90 18.85
CA VAL A 304 -19.38 -17.54 17.47
C VAL A 304 -18.36 -16.54 16.90
N LEU A 305 -17.97 -15.54 17.70
CA LEU A 305 -17.02 -14.52 17.25
C LEU A 305 -15.59 -15.07 17.12
N THR A 306 -15.11 -15.90 18.03
CA THR A 306 -13.75 -16.47 17.90
C THR A 306 -13.61 -17.49 16.76
N GLN A 307 -14.72 -17.99 16.21
CA GLN A 307 -14.70 -18.81 14.99
C GLN A 307 -14.50 -17.95 13.73
N ILE A 308 -15.05 -16.73 13.72
CA ILE A 308 -14.99 -15.81 12.58
C ILE A 308 -13.80 -14.83 12.69
N ILE A 309 -13.42 -14.47 13.92
CA ILE A 309 -12.33 -13.55 14.27
C ILE A 309 -11.37 -14.29 15.22
N PRO A 310 -10.49 -15.16 14.70
CA PRO A 310 -9.56 -15.92 15.54
C PRO A 310 -8.68 -15.04 16.43
N GLU A 311 -8.29 -13.86 15.95
CA GLU A 311 -7.48 -12.87 16.68
C GLU A 311 -8.13 -12.44 17.99
N LEU A 312 -9.46 -12.46 18.09
CA LEU A 312 -10.17 -12.13 19.34
C LEU A 312 -9.76 -13.05 20.49
N ALA A 313 -9.38 -14.30 20.20
CA ALA A 313 -8.92 -15.25 21.19
C ALA A 313 -7.60 -14.82 21.86
N SER A 314 -6.79 -13.98 21.21
CA SER A 314 -5.58 -13.40 21.83
C SER A 314 -5.92 -12.44 22.98
N LEU A 315 -7.07 -11.75 22.89
CA LEU A 315 -7.57 -10.87 23.94
C LEU A 315 -8.37 -11.65 25.00
N THR A 316 -9.31 -12.49 24.56
CA THR A 316 -10.28 -13.12 25.46
C THR A 316 -9.84 -14.47 26.00
N GLY A 317 -8.87 -15.13 25.36
CA GLY A 317 -8.73 -16.59 25.39
C GLY A 317 -9.87 -17.27 24.61
N GLN A 318 -9.81 -18.59 24.47
CA GLN A 318 -10.86 -19.35 23.78
C GLN A 318 -12.19 -19.30 24.54
N PHE A 319 -13.29 -19.32 23.77
CA PHE A 319 -14.63 -19.56 24.27
C PHE A 319 -15.05 -21.02 23.97
N PRO A 320 -16.00 -21.58 24.73
CA PRO A 320 -16.56 -22.88 24.41
C PRO A 320 -17.18 -22.90 23.02
N ALA A 321 -17.09 -24.05 22.32
CA ALA A 321 -17.75 -24.23 21.05
C ALA A 321 -19.27 -24.01 21.17
N VAL A 322 -19.83 -23.26 20.22
CA VAL A 322 -21.27 -22.99 20.17
C VAL A 322 -21.95 -24.10 19.37
N PRO A 323 -23.04 -24.71 19.88
CA PRO A 323 -23.80 -25.70 19.12
C PRO A 323 -24.30 -25.11 17.81
N ALA A 324 -24.31 -25.94 16.76
CA ALA A 324 -24.93 -25.58 15.49
C ALA A 324 -26.37 -25.12 15.71
N ALA A 325 -26.74 -23.99 15.11
CA ALA A 325 -28.06 -23.40 15.22
C ALA A 325 -28.72 -23.34 13.85
N PRO A 326 -30.07 -23.26 13.79
CA PRO A 326 -30.75 -22.87 12.58
C PRO A 326 -30.16 -21.55 12.03
N PRO A 327 -29.97 -21.40 10.72
CA PRO A 327 -29.13 -20.32 10.20
C PRO A 327 -29.62 -18.89 10.51
N LYS A 328 -30.94 -18.62 10.50
CA LYS A 328 -31.50 -17.33 10.99
C LYS A 328 -31.15 -17.04 12.45
N GLU A 329 -31.10 -18.08 13.26
CA GLU A 329 -30.69 -17.96 14.65
C GLU A 329 -29.17 -17.77 14.76
N ALA A 330 -28.37 -18.45 13.93
CA ALA A 330 -26.92 -18.25 13.87
C ALA A 330 -26.57 -16.80 13.50
N GLU A 331 -27.28 -16.20 12.53
CA GLU A 331 -27.15 -14.79 12.14
C GLU A 331 -27.53 -13.83 13.25
N ARG A 332 -28.68 -14.05 13.87
CA ARG A 332 -29.10 -13.25 15.02
C ARG A 332 -28.08 -13.34 16.17
N ARG A 333 -27.56 -14.54 16.45
CA ARG A 333 -26.54 -14.78 17.49
C ARG A 333 -25.21 -14.09 17.13
N PHE A 334 -24.75 -14.22 15.89
CA PHE A 334 -23.54 -13.55 15.41
C PHE A 334 -23.68 -12.04 15.54
N ARG A 335 -24.75 -11.46 15.00
CA ARG A 335 -25.03 -10.03 15.07
C ARG A 335 -25.12 -9.53 16.51
N SER A 336 -25.89 -10.20 17.35
CA SER A 336 -26.01 -9.85 18.77
C SER A 336 -24.68 -9.94 19.51
N ALA A 337 -23.87 -10.98 19.26
CA ALA A 337 -22.54 -11.09 19.85
C ALA A 337 -21.61 -9.98 19.35
N PHE A 338 -21.66 -9.67 18.06
CA PHE A 338 -20.85 -8.63 17.43
C PHE A 338 -21.22 -7.23 17.96
N THR A 339 -22.51 -6.90 18.05
CA THR A 339 -23.00 -5.67 18.70
C THR A 339 -22.52 -5.62 20.14
N ALA A 340 -22.69 -6.71 20.92
CA ALA A 340 -22.25 -6.75 22.31
C ALA A 340 -20.73 -6.57 22.47
N LEU A 341 -19.92 -7.06 21.52
CA LEU A 341 -18.47 -6.82 21.52
C LEU A 341 -18.16 -5.33 21.41
N LEU A 342 -18.72 -4.65 20.42
CA LEU A 342 -18.43 -3.23 20.19
C LEU A 342 -19.05 -2.33 21.26
N ASP A 343 -20.22 -2.69 21.76
CA ASP A 343 -20.93 -1.94 22.79
C ASP A 343 -20.11 -1.85 24.10
N VAL A 344 -19.32 -2.87 24.43
CA VAL A 344 -18.34 -2.83 25.55
C VAL A 344 -17.39 -1.64 25.46
N PHE A 345 -16.96 -1.29 24.25
CA PHE A 345 -16.04 -0.18 23.99
C PHE A 345 -16.77 1.15 23.81
N ALA A 346 -18.02 1.12 23.35
CA ALA A 346 -18.87 2.30 23.25
C ALA A 346 -19.30 2.84 24.64
N HIS A 347 -19.29 2.01 25.68
CA HIS A 347 -19.58 2.40 27.07
C HIS A 347 -18.39 3.06 27.82
N GLY A 348 -17.36 3.52 27.09
CA GLY A 348 -16.21 4.24 27.64
C GLY A 348 -16.48 5.71 27.97
N GLU A 349 -15.46 6.41 28.47
CA GLU A 349 -15.52 7.89 28.63
C GLU A 349 -15.47 8.63 27.29
N GLU A 350 -14.90 8.00 26.27
CA GLU A 350 -14.81 8.51 24.90
C GLU A 350 -15.64 7.64 23.97
N PRO A 351 -16.25 8.21 22.92
CA PRO A 351 -17.02 7.44 21.95
C PRO A 351 -16.12 6.47 21.18
N LEU A 352 -16.68 5.31 20.85
CA LEU A 352 -16.11 4.39 19.88
C LEU A 352 -16.23 5.00 18.49
N VAL A 353 -15.12 5.12 17.76
CA VAL A 353 -15.14 5.59 16.38
C VAL A 353 -14.98 4.39 15.44
N LEU A 354 -15.93 4.18 14.54
CA LEU A 354 -15.86 3.17 13.49
C LEU A 354 -15.79 3.85 12.14
N PHE A 355 -14.62 3.79 11.49
CA PHE A 355 -14.39 4.33 10.16
C PHE A 355 -14.34 3.20 9.12
N ILE A 356 -15.26 3.24 8.16
CA ILE A 356 -15.26 2.38 6.98
C ILE A 356 -15.00 3.22 5.73
N ASP A 357 -13.91 2.91 5.03
CA ASP A 357 -13.47 3.60 3.83
C ASP A 357 -13.94 2.89 2.56
N ASP A 358 -14.04 3.63 1.45
CA ASP A 358 -14.42 3.14 0.13
C ASP A 358 -15.80 2.41 0.07
N LEU A 359 -16.80 2.92 0.79
CA LEU A 359 -18.15 2.32 0.92
C LEU A 359 -18.86 1.97 -0.40
N GLN A 360 -18.46 2.54 -1.54
CA GLN A 360 -18.99 2.11 -2.83
C GLN A 360 -18.73 0.63 -3.15
N TRP A 361 -17.79 -0.01 -2.45
CA TRP A 361 -17.43 -1.42 -2.57
C TRP A 361 -17.94 -2.28 -1.40
N ILE A 362 -18.75 -1.73 -0.48
CA ILE A 362 -19.22 -2.49 0.67
C ILE A 362 -20.08 -3.70 0.26
N ASP A 363 -19.77 -4.87 0.83
CA ASP A 363 -20.59 -6.05 0.62
C ASP A 363 -21.92 -5.97 1.38
N PRO A 364 -22.99 -6.64 0.90
CA PRO A 364 -24.30 -6.56 1.54
C PRO A 364 -24.34 -7.00 3.00
N ALA A 365 -23.50 -7.98 3.40
CA ALA A 365 -23.50 -8.49 4.76
C ALA A 365 -22.79 -7.51 5.72
N SER A 366 -21.67 -6.91 5.30
CA SER A 366 -21.05 -5.79 6.03
C SER A 366 -22.00 -4.62 6.21
N LEU A 367 -22.73 -4.25 5.16
CA LEU A 367 -23.68 -3.13 5.21
C LEU A 367 -24.80 -3.37 6.24
N GLU A 368 -25.36 -4.57 6.28
CA GLU A 368 -26.38 -4.96 7.25
C GLU A 368 -25.84 -4.97 8.68
N LEU A 369 -24.60 -5.43 8.88
CA LEU A 369 -23.95 -5.45 10.18
C LEU A 369 -23.70 -4.02 10.70
N VAL A 370 -23.11 -3.14 9.88
CA VAL A 370 -22.87 -1.72 10.24
C VAL A 370 -24.17 -1.00 10.57
N THR A 371 -25.21 -1.23 9.77
CA THR A 371 -26.55 -0.68 10.03
C THR A 371 -27.08 -1.10 11.39
N SER A 372 -26.92 -2.39 11.72
CA SER A 372 -27.42 -2.94 12.97
C SER A 372 -26.65 -2.41 14.18
N LEU A 373 -25.33 -2.21 14.05
CA LEU A 373 -24.51 -1.59 15.09
C LEU A 373 -24.98 -0.18 15.45
N VAL A 374 -25.25 0.64 14.44
CA VAL A 374 -25.71 2.02 14.65
C VAL A 374 -27.08 2.07 15.35
N ARG A 375 -27.93 1.06 15.12
CA ARG A 375 -29.25 0.96 15.74
C ARG A 375 -29.24 0.35 17.14
N GLU A 376 -28.37 -0.62 17.38
CA GLU A 376 -28.41 -1.49 18.56
C GLU A 376 -27.36 -1.14 19.63
N ILE A 377 -26.30 -0.39 19.31
CA ILE A 377 -25.33 0.07 20.31
C ILE A 377 -26.01 1.10 21.23
N GLU A 378 -25.95 0.85 22.54
CA GLU A 378 -26.48 1.77 23.56
C GLU A 378 -25.41 2.80 24.00
N GLY A 379 -24.13 2.44 23.86
CA GLY A 379 -23.01 3.32 24.17
C GLY A 379 -22.81 4.48 23.17
N SER A 380 -21.74 5.24 23.39
CA SER A 380 -21.37 6.37 22.53
C SER A 380 -20.64 5.89 21.27
N LEU A 381 -21.30 5.99 20.10
CA LEU A 381 -20.75 5.60 18.80
C LEU A 381 -20.69 6.80 17.83
N LEU A 382 -19.55 6.92 17.14
CA LEU A 382 -19.41 7.74 15.94
C LEU A 382 -19.05 6.84 14.76
N PHE A 383 -19.98 6.68 13.83
CA PHE A 383 -19.72 6.03 12.54
C PHE A 383 -19.22 7.06 11.51
N ILE A 384 -18.15 6.73 10.81
CA ILE A 384 -17.64 7.51 9.68
C ILE A 384 -17.62 6.61 8.45
N GLY A 385 -18.26 7.05 7.38
CA GLY A 385 -18.29 6.33 6.11
C GLY A 385 -17.72 7.20 4.99
N ALA A 386 -16.66 6.78 4.30
CA ALA A 386 -16.12 7.51 3.16
C ALA A 386 -16.52 6.85 1.83
N TYR A 387 -16.92 7.66 0.86
CA TYR A 387 -17.31 7.16 -0.47
C TYR A 387 -17.00 8.16 -1.58
N ARG A 388 -17.01 7.67 -2.82
CA ARG A 388 -16.75 8.48 -4.02
C ARG A 388 -18.02 9.18 -4.51
N SER A 389 -17.90 10.44 -4.93
CA SER A 389 -19.03 11.23 -5.44
C SER A 389 -19.17 11.24 -6.97
N ASN A 390 -18.33 10.50 -7.68
CA ASN A 390 -18.22 10.59 -9.14
C ASN A 390 -19.01 9.54 -9.92
N THR A 391 -19.80 8.69 -9.24
CA THR A 391 -20.65 7.68 -9.89
C THR A 391 -22.04 7.66 -9.28
N ASP A 392 -23.08 7.57 -10.12
CA ASP A 392 -24.47 7.58 -9.68
C ASP A 392 -24.79 6.42 -8.72
N TRP A 393 -24.19 5.25 -8.95
CA TRP A 393 -24.31 4.09 -8.07
C TRP A 393 -23.80 4.35 -6.65
N ALA A 394 -22.60 4.92 -6.50
CA ALA A 394 -22.03 5.19 -5.18
C ALA A 394 -22.89 6.20 -4.40
N VAL A 395 -23.46 7.19 -5.10
CA VAL A 395 -24.40 8.14 -4.51
C VAL A 395 -25.69 7.45 -4.06
N GLN A 396 -26.22 6.49 -4.83
CA GLN A 396 -27.40 5.70 -4.45
C GLN A 396 -27.14 4.83 -3.21
N VAL A 397 -26.01 4.10 -3.16
CA VAL A 397 -25.61 3.28 -2.00
C VAL A 397 -25.48 4.14 -0.75
N ALA A 398 -24.80 5.29 -0.86
CA ALA A 398 -24.64 6.20 0.26
C ALA A 398 -25.96 6.85 0.69
N ALA A 399 -26.86 7.15 -0.24
CA ALA A 399 -28.19 7.67 0.08
C ALA A 399 -29.04 6.63 0.82
N HIS A 400 -29.00 5.37 0.37
CA HIS A 400 -29.66 4.26 1.06
C HIS A 400 -29.08 4.08 2.46
N LEU A 401 -27.76 4.02 2.61
CA LEU A 401 -27.10 3.94 3.91
C LEU A 401 -27.49 5.12 4.81
N ALA A 402 -27.45 6.36 4.32
CA ALA A 402 -27.84 7.54 5.08
C ALA A 402 -29.27 7.41 5.62
N GLN A 403 -30.20 6.93 4.79
CA GLN A 403 -31.59 6.72 5.21
C GLN A 403 -31.67 5.64 6.29
N THR A 404 -31.04 4.50 6.07
CA THR A 404 -31.08 3.37 7.01
C THR A 404 -30.44 3.71 8.36
N LEU A 405 -29.35 4.49 8.38
CA LEU A 405 -28.73 4.99 9.61
C LEU A 405 -29.63 6.00 10.34
N THR A 406 -30.33 6.86 9.60
CA THR A 406 -31.30 7.81 10.16
C THR A 406 -32.49 7.07 10.78
N ASP A 407 -33.03 6.08 10.08
CA ASP A 407 -34.12 5.22 10.56
C ASP A 407 -33.69 4.39 11.79
N GLY A 408 -32.39 4.11 11.90
CA GLY A 408 -31.75 3.49 13.07
C GLY A 408 -31.58 4.42 14.27
N GLY A 409 -31.90 5.71 14.15
CA GLY A 409 -31.85 6.70 15.24
C GLY A 409 -30.56 7.53 15.31
N ALA A 410 -29.63 7.38 14.36
CA ALA A 410 -28.42 8.19 14.33
C ALA A 410 -28.68 9.58 13.74
N ALA A 411 -27.97 10.58 14.26
CA ALA A 411 -27.86 11.88 13.60
C ALA A 411 -26.85 11.78 12.45
N VAL A 412 -27.35 11.74 11.21
CA VAL A 412 -26.52 11.59 10.01
C VAL A 412 -26.13 12.95 9.43
N ARG A 413 -24.83 13.18 9.25
CA ARG A 413 -24.25 14.35 8.59
C ARG A 413 -23.61 13.94 7.28
N LYS A 414 -23.87 14.70 6.22
CA LYS A 414 -23.18 14.54 4.93
C LYS A 414 -22.11 15.63 4.83
N LEU A 415 -20.87 15.21 4.63
CA LEU A 415 -19.72 16.09 4.44
C LEU A 415 -19.21 15.89 3.02
N HIS A 416 -19.21 16.93 2.20
CA HIS A 416 -18.67 16.87 0.84
C HIS A 416 -17.31 17.56 0.77
N LEU A 417 -16.29 16.82 0.32
CA LEU A 417 -14.97 17.36 0.09
C LEU A 417 -14.85 17.89 -1.34
N GLU A 418 -14.78 19.21 -1.43
CA GLU A 418 -14.40 19.92 -2.65
C GLU A 418 -12.88 19.88 -2.86
N ALA A 419 -12.42 20.21 -4.07
CA ALA A 419 -11.01 20.40 -4.33
C ALA A 419 -10.42 21.54 -3.48
N LEU A 420 -9.10 21.55 -3.30
CA LEU A 420 -8.41 22.61 -2.58
C LEU A 420 -8.58 23.96 -3.28
N ARG A 421 -8.70 25.02 -2.48
CA ARG A 421 -8.70 26.38 -3.01
C ARG A 421 -7.28 26.73 -3.49
N PRO A 422 -7.12 27.76 -4.33
CA PRO A 422 -5.80 28.19 -4.79
C PRO A 422 -4.84 28.49 -3.64
N GLN A 423 -5.31 29.10 -2.55
CA GLN A 423 -4.49 29.38 -1.36
C GLN A 423 -4.02 28.09 -0.67
N ASP A 424 -4.92 27.13 -0.46
CA ASP A 424 -4.55 25.85 0.16
C ASP A 424 -3.63 25.02 -0.76
N THR A 425 -3.76 25.19 -2.08
CA THR A 425 -2.88 24.58 -3.08
C THR A 425 -1.48 25.20 -3.02
N GLU A 426 -1.39 26.52 -2.87
CA GLU A 426 -0.13 27.24 -2.67
C GLU A 426 0.59 26.76 -1.41
N GLU A 427 -0.13 26.64 -0.29
CA GLU A 427 0.40 26.11 0.96
C GLU A 427 0.92 24.68 0.81
N MET A 428 0.15 23.80 0.15
CA MET A 428 0.55 22.43 -0.12
C MET A 428 1.81 22.35 -0.99
N VAL A 429 1.87 23.10 -2.09
CA VAL A 429 3.03 23.14 -2.99
C VAL A 429 4.25 23.69 -2.25
N SER A 430 4.07 24.78 -1.49
CA SER A 430 5.14 25.38 -0.69
C SER A 430 5.69 24.40 0.34
N SER A 431 4.82 23.67 1.04
CA SER A 431 5.22 22.66 2.02
C SER A 431 6.01 21.51 1.37
N ILE A 432 5.53 20.97 0.24
CA ILE A 432 6.24 19.94 -0.54
C ILE A 432 7.65 20.40 -0.97
N LEU A 433 7.77 21.67 -1.37
CA LEU A 433 9.02 22.24 -1.88
C LEU A 433 9.92 22.82 -0.76
N GLY A 434 9.53 22.69 0.51
CA GLY A 434 10.30 23.20 1.65
C GLY A 434 10.33 24.73 1.77
N GLY A 435 9.38 25.43 1.15
CA GLY A 435 9.20 26.89 1.26
C GLY A 435 10.23 27.75 0.52
N GLN A 436 11.19 27.15 -0.19
CA GLN A 436 12.21 27.88 -0.97
C GLN A 436 11.97 27.71 -2.46
N THR A 437 11.40 28.75 -3.08
CA THR A 437 10.93 28.68 -4.46
C THR A 437 11.05 30.05 -5.14
N SER A 438 11.68 30.10 -6.31
CA SER A 438 11.66 31.26 -7.19
C SER A 438 10.62 31.03 -8.29
N GLY A 439 9.69 31.97 -8.49
CA GLY A 439 8.59 31.79 -9.47
C GLY A 439 7.44 30.89 -8.99
N ILE A 440 7.26 30.75 -7.67
CA ILE A 440 6.21 29.90 -7.10
C ILE A 440 4.81 30.28 -7.56
N GLU A 441 4.55 31.56 -7.79
CA GLU A 441 3.24 32.05 -8.26
C GLU A 441 2.87 31.43 -9.61
N GLU A 442 3.82 31.35 -10.55
CA GLU A 442 3.61 30.75 -11.87
C GLU A 442 3.43 29.24 -11.77
N LEU A 443 4.26 28.57 -10.96
CA LEU A 443 4.13 27.14 -10.69
C LEU A 443 2.78 26.80 -10.04
N VAL A 444 2.38 27.54 -9.01
CA VAL A 444 1.13 27.33 -8.28
C VAL A 444 -0.07 27.63 -9.18
N ALA A 445 0.00 28.65 -10.02
CA ALA A 445 -1.04 28.93 -11.00
C ALA A 445 -1.18 27.77 -12.00
N GLU A 446 -0.06 27.23 -12.50
CA GLU A 446 -0.06 26.09 -13.41
C GLU A 446 -0.58 24.82 -12.71
N VAL A 447 -0.05 24.49 -11.53
CA VAL A 447 -0.46 23.35 -10.71
C VAL A 447 -1.95 23.43 -10.40
N SER A 448 -2.45 24.58 -9.93
CA SER A 448 -3.86 24.78 -9.60
C SER A 448 -4.75 24.59 -10.83
N ARG A 449 -4.36 25.19 -11.96
CA ARG A 449 -5.12 25.14 -13.23
C ARG A 449 -5.16 23.73 -13.80
N ARG A 450 -4.03 23.00 -13.77
CA ARG A 450 -3.90 21.65 -14.34
C ARG A 450 -4.54 20.61 -13.43
N SER A 451 -4.26 20.65 -12.12
CA SER A 451 -4.74 19.64 -11.16
C SER A 451 -6.21 19.82 -10.74
N GLY A 452 -6.79 21.01 -10.99
CA GLY A 452 -8.11 21.37 -10.48
C GLY A 452 -8.18 21.40 -8.94
N GLY A 453 -7.04 21.55 -8.25
CA GLY A 453 -6.95 21.59 -6.78
C GLY A 453 -7.08 20.23 -6.09
N VAL A 454 -7.06 19.11 -6.81
CA VAL A 454 -7.13 17.77 -6.19
C VAL A 454 -5.74 17.41 -5.64
N PRO A 455 -5.55 17.14 -4.32
CA PRO A 455 -4.24 16.89 -3.71
C PRO A 455 -3.42 15.78 -4.39
N LEU A 456 -4.06 14.67 -4.73
CA LEU A 456 -3.38 13.60 -5.48
C LEU A 456 -2.81 14.13 -6.81
N TYR A 457 -3.56 14.97 -7.51
CA TYR A 457 -3.20 15.47 -8.83
C TYR A 457 -2.11 16.53 -8.74
N ILE A 458 -2.12 17.34 -7.68
CA ILE A 458 -1.02 18.26 -7.34
C ILE A 458 0.29 17.48 -7.18
N LYS A 459 0.31 16.45 -6.33
CA LYS A 459 1.51 15.61 -6.12
C LYS A 459 1.99 14.98 -7.42
N GLN A 460 1.08 14.40 -8.20
CA GLN A 460 1.44 13.76 -9.46
C GLN A 460 1.97 14.76 -10.50
N PHE A 461 1.42 15.97 -10.56
CA PHE A 461 1.90 16.99 -11.48
C PHE A 461 3.30 17.49 -11.10
N LEU A 462 3.58 17.74 -9.82
CA LEU A 462 4.92 18.11 -9.35
C LEU A 462 5.96 17.03 -9.69
N LEU A 463 5.63 15.75 -9.45
CA LEU A 463 6.47 14.63 -9.88
C LEU A 463 6.75 14.65 -11.38
N ASN A 464 5.77 15.04 -12.20
CA ASN A 464 5.92 15.06 -13.65
C ASN A 464 6.87 16.16 -14.09
N LEU A 465 6.72 17.36 -13.49
CA LEU A 465 7.62 18.47 -13.77
C LEU A 465 9.04 18.14 -13.34
N TYR A 466 9.21 17.43 -12.22
CA TYR A 466 10.51 16.98 -11.76
C TYR A 466 11.13 15.95 -12.71
N SER A 467 10.38 14.91 -13.09
CA SER A 467 10.87 13.85 -13.98
C SER A 467 11.21 14.36 -15.39
N THR A 468 10.53 15.41 -15.87
CA THR A 468 10.79 16.04 -17.17
C THR A 468 11.84 17.14 -17.13
N GLY A 469 12.33 17.50 -15.94
CA GLY A 469 13.30 18.57 -15.74
C GLY A 469 12.72 19.99 -15.84
N ALA A 470 11.39 20.14 -15.90
CA ALA A 470 10.73 21.45 -15.86
C ALA A 470 10.70 22.06 -14.44
N LEU A 471 10.81 21.22 -13.41
CA LEU A 471 10.99 21.61 -12.02
C LEU A 471 12.35 21.10 -11.54
N THR A 472 13.28 22.01 -11.27
CA THR A 472 14.66 21.68 -10.85
C THR A 472 15.02 22.41 -9.58
N PHE A 473 15.88 21.81 -8.76
CA PHE A 473 16.40 22.48 -7.57
C PHE A 473 17.66 23.26 -7.95
N SER A 474 17.71 24.56 -7.67
CA SER A 474 18.91 25.37 -7.82
C SER A 474 19.75 25.28 -6.54
N PRO A 475 20.92 24.63 -6.58
CA PRO A 475 21.77 24.53 -5.39
C PRO A 475 22.35 25.89 -4.97
N ASP A 476 22.45 26.85 -5.90
CA ASP A 476 23.00 28.19 -5.64
C ASP A 476 22.00 29.07 -4.87
N GLN A 477 20.72 28.98 -5.25
CA GLN A 477 19.65 29.74 -4.60
C GLN A 477 18.99 28.96 -3.44
N LEU A 478 19.34 27.68 -3.28
CA LEU A 478 18.65 26.70 -2.43
C LEU A 478 17.14 26.65 -2.68
N ALA A 479 16.72 26.98 -3.90
CA ALA A 479 15.33 27.15 -4.25
C ALA A 479 14.96 26.31 -5.45
N TRP A 480 13.73 25.81 -5.47
CA TRP A 480 13.15 25.22 -6.66
C TRP A 480 12.92 26.29 -7.73
N GLN A 481 13.24 25.93 -8.97
CA GLN A 481 13.06 26.72 -10.17
C GLN A 481 12.13 25.98 -11.11
N TYR A 482 11.08 26.68 -11.55
CA TYR A 482 10.13 26.20 -12.53
C TYR A 482 10.37 26.90 -13.87
N THR A 483 10.44 26.12 -14.95
CA THR A 483 10.52 26.64 -16.32
C THR A 483 9.26 26.24 -17.09
N LEU A 484 8.54 27.23 -17.61
CA LEU A 484 7.35 27.03 -18.45
C LEU A 484 7.69 26.22 -19.71
N SER A 485 7.02 25.08 -19.89
CA SER A 485 6.99 24.38 -21.18
C SER A 485 5.90 25.02 -22.06
N GLY A 486 6.23 25.36 -23.30
CA GLY A 486 5.33 26.02 -24.25
C GLY A 486 4.19 25.14 -24.81
N GLU A 487 3.83 24.06 -24.12
CA GLU A 487 2.79 23.12 -24.56
C GLU A 487 1.39 23.57 -24.14
N GLU A 488 0.38 23.25 -24.95
CA GLU A 488 -1.00 23.67 -24.69
C GLU A 488 -1.57 23.14 -23.36
N PRO A 489 -2.45 23.92 -22.70
CA PRO A 489 -3.06 23.55 -21.43
C PRO A 489 -4.12 22.45 -21.57
N VAL A 490 -3.71 21.18 -21.54
CA VAL A 490 -4.57 20.04 -21.15
C VAL A 490 -4.97 20.21 -19.67
N ASN A 491 -6.26 20.11 -19.34
CA ASN A 491 -6.80 20.13 -17.97
C ASN A 491 -6.80 18.71 -17.39
N TRP A 492 -6.13 18.48 -16.26
CA TRP A 492 -5.82 17.12 -15.76
C TRP A 492 -6.90 16.59 -14.84
N GLY A 493 -7.83 17.43 -14.37
CA GLY A 493 -8.96 17.02 -13.53
C GLY A 493 -9.77 15.86 -14.15
N GLU A 494 -9.94 15.87 -15.47
CA GLU A 494 -10.63 14.83 -16.25
C GLU A 494 -9.68 13.73 -16.77
N ASP A 495 -8.37 14.00 -16.90
CA ASP A 495 -7.43 13.15 -17.65
C ASP A 495 -6.16 12.74 -16.87
N VAL A 496 -6.19 12.71 -15.53
CA VAL A 496 -5.10 12.12 -14.72
C VAL A 496 -4.87 10.65 -15.04
N VAL A 497 -5.92 9.95 -15.48
CA VAL A 497 -5.77 8.63 -16.08
C VAL A 497 -4.78 8.72 -17.23
N HIS A 498 -4.92 9.65 -18.17
CA HIS A 498 -3.96 9.84 -19.27
C HIS A 498 -2.54 10.15 -18.79
N LEU A 499 -2.32 11.00 -17.79
CA LEU A 499 -0.96 11.19 -17.24
C LEU A 499 -0.38 9.88 -16.71
N ILE A 500 -1.13 9.21 -15.84
CA ILE A 500 -0.72 7.96 -15.23
C ILE A 500 -0.44 6.95 -16.34
N LEU A 501 -1.29 6.91 -17.36
CA LEU A 501 -1.11 6.10 -18.56
C LEU A 501 0.15 6.48 -19.34
N GLU A 502 0.49 7.76 -19.48
CA GLU A 502 1.74 8.18 -20.13
C GLU A 502 2.98 7.68 -19.36
N ARG A 503 2.98 7.75 -18.02
CA ARG A 503 4.06 7.16 -17.22
C ARG A 503 4.08 5.64 -17.29
N ILE A 504 2.92 5.01 -17.27
CA ILE A 504 2.77 3.55 -17.45
C ILE A 504 3.26 3.13 -18.85
N LYS A 505 3.10 3.96 -19.89
CA LYS A 505 3.67 3.70 -21.22
C LYS A 505 5.20 3.85 -21.25
N GLN A 506 5.78 4.60 -20.32
CA GLN A 506 7.23 4.78 -20.21
C GLN A 506 7.93 3.63 -19.48
N VAL A 507 7.21 2.80 -18.72
CA VAL A 507 7.83 1.62 -18.08
C VAL A 507 8.17 0.55 -19.12
N PRO A 508 9.21 -0.28 -18.87
CA PRO A 508 9.52 -1.41 -19.73
C PRO A 508 8.31 -2.34 -19.94
N ALA A 509 8.24 -3.01 -21.11
CA ALA A 509 7.10 -3.84 -21.50
C ALA A 509 6.77 -4.94 -20.46
N MET A 510 7.80 -5.52 -19.85
CA MET A 510 7.62 -6.55 -18.82
C MET A 510 7.04 -5.97 -17.53
N THR A 511 7.51 -4.80 -17.11
CA THR A 511 6.94 -4.03 -15.99
C THR A 511 5.46 -3.78 -16.22
N LEU A 512 5.09 -3.33 -17.43
CA LEU A 512 3.71 -3.06 -17.80
C LEU A 512 2.85 -4.33 -17.73
N GLU A 513 3.34 -5.47 -18.23
CA GLU A 513 2.62 -6.75 -18.15
C GLU A 513 2.35 -7.15 -16.69
N ILE A 514 3.36 -7.00 -15.81
CA ILE A 514 3.21 -7.28 -14.39
C ILE A 514 2.19 -6.32 -13.77
N LEU A 515 2.26 -5.01 -14.04
CA LEU A 515 1.31 -4.02 -13.52
C LEU A 515 -0.12 -4.30 -13.99
N ARG A 516 -0.30 -4.67 -15.27
CA ARG A 516 -1.61 -5.05 -15.84
C ARG A 516 -2.23 -6.21 -15.08
N PHE A 517 -1.44 -7.23 -14.77
CA PHE A 517 -1.90 -8.35 -13.97
C PHE A 517 -2.11 -7.97 -12.50
N ALA A 518 -1.21 -7.20 -11.90
CA ALA A 518 -1.34 -6.70 -10.53
C ALA A 518 -2.61 -5.87 -10.32
N ALA A 519 -3.00 -5.06 -11.31
CA ALA A 519 -4.23 -4.28 -11.26
C ALA A 519 -5.50 -5.16 -11.19
N CYS A 520 -5.45 -6.38 -11.74
CA CYS A 520 -6.51 -7.38 -11.59
C CYS A 520 -6.59 -7.95 -10.16
N LEU A 521 -5.45 -8.02 -9.47
CA LEU A 521 -5.36 -8.36 -8.05
C LEU A 521 -5.73 -7.18 -7.13
N GLY A 522 -5.99 -5.98 -7.67
CA GLY A 522 -6.37 -4.78 -6.91
C GLY A 522 -5.21 -3.90 -6.47
N ARG A 523 -5.47 -3.04 -5.47
CA ARG A 523 -4.48 -2.08 -4.97
C ARG A 523 -3.27 -2.77 -4.34
N TRP A 524 -3.50 -3.81 -3.56
CA TRP A 524 -2.46 -4.58 -2.88
C TRP A 524 -2.27 -5.91 -3.59
N PHE A 525 -1.03 -6.29 -3.84
CA PHE A 525 -0.74 -7.53 -4.54
C PHE A 525 0.50 -8.23 -3.94
N PRO A 526 0.35 -9.48 -3.48
CA PRO A 526 1.48 -10.29 -3.00
C PRO A 526 2.42 -10.67 -4.15
N LEU A 527 3.73 -10.59 -3.90
CA LEU A 527 4.73 -10.98 -4.90
C LEU A 527 4.64 -12.46 -5.28
N ASP A 528 4.28 -13.33 -4.34
CA ASP A 528 4.16 -14.78 -4.59
C ASP A 528 3.01 -15.09 -5.57
N THR A 529 1.89 -14.35 -5.47
CA THR A 529 0.77 -14.48 -6.41
C THR A 529 1.17 -14.05 -7.82
N LEU A 530 1.92 -12.95 -7.96
CA LEU A 530 2.48 -12.52 -9.23
C LEU A 530 3.45 -13.55 -9.81
N SER A 531 4.35 -14.07 -8.97
CA SER A 531 5.34 -15.09 -9.32
C SER A 531 4.68 -16.36 -9.85
N ALA A 532 3.68 -16.88 -9.12
CA ALA A 532 2.91 -18.06 -9.52
C ALA A 532 2.14 -17.82 -10.83
N ALA A 533 1.47 -16.67 -10.97
CA ALA A 533 0.65 -16.37 -12.15
C ALA A 533 1.46 -16.16 -13.43
N LEU A 534 2.60 -15.48 -13.31
CA LEU A 534 3.48 -15.16 -14.43
C LEU A 534 4.55 -16.24 -14.65
N LYS A 535 4.62 -17.24 -13.77
CA LYS A 535 5.60 -18.35 -13.80
C LYS A 535 7.05 -17.85 -13.83
N GLN A 536 7.32 -16.81 -13.05
CA GLN A 536 8.66 -16.24 -12.90
C GLN A 536 9.09 -16.24 -11.43
N PRO A 537 10.39 -16.42 -11.13
CA PRO A 537 10.88 -16.30 -9.76
C PRO A 537 10.56 -14.92 -9.16
N THR A 538 10.26 -14.88 -7.86
CA THR A 538 9.97 -13.64 -7.11
C THR A 538 11.07 -12.59 -7.26
N GLY A 539 12.34 -13.00 -7.27
CA GLY A 539 13.48 -12.13 -7.53
C GLY A 539 13.40 -11.40 -8.89
N SER A 540 13.03 -12.11 -9.95
CA SER A 540 12.90 -11.52 -11.29
C SER A 540 11.69 -10.58 -11.39
N ILE A 541 10.54 -10.92 -10.78
CA ILE A 541 9.40 -10.01 -10.72
C ILE A 541 9.77 -8.72 -9.98
N ARG A 542 10.54 -8.82 -8.88
CA ARG A 542 11.00 -7.68 -8.10
C ARG A 542 11.88 -6.74 -8.94
N GLU A 543 12.82 -7.28 -9.72
CA GLU A 543 13.65 -6.50 -10.64
C GLU A 543 12.80 -5.79 -11.69
N HIS A 544 11.84 -6.48 -12.31
CA HIS A 544 10.96 -5.87 -13.30
C HIS A 544 9.99 -4.84 -12.70
N LEU A 545 9.66 -4.90 -11.41
CA LEU A 545 8.83 -3.90 -10.73
C LEU A 545 9.61 -2.63 -10.36
N GLN A 546 10.94 -2.66 -10.41
CA GLN A 546 11.78 -1.54 -9.98
C GLN A 546 11.50 -0.23 -10.73
N PRO A 547 11.35 -0.20 -12.07
CA PRO A 547 11.01 1.03 -12.78
C PRO A 547 9.67 1.65 -12.34
N ALA A 548 8.70 0.82 -11.94
CA ALA A 548 7.41 1.30 -11.45
C ALA A 548 7.50 1.89 -10.03
N LEU A 549 8.41 1.39 -9.19
CA LEU A 549 8.72 1.99 -7.90
C LEU A 549 9.37 3.37 -8.07
N GLU A 550 10.32 3.48 -8.99
CA GLU A 550 11.05 4.73 -9.26
C GLU A 550 10.15 5.83 -9.80
N LEU A 551 9.19 5.48 -10.67
CA LEU A 551 8.18 6.41 -11.17
C LEU A 551 7.04 6.70 -10.17
N GLY A 552 7.08 6.09 -8.97
CA GLY A 552 6.05 6.24 -7.94
C GLY A 552 4.67 5.70 -8.36
N ILE A 553 4.62 4.75 -9.29
CA ILE A 553 3.39 4.07 -9.72
C ILE A 553 2.93 3.08 -8.64
N ILE A 554 3.90 2.42 -8.02
CA ILE A 554 3.71 1.47 -6.92
C ILE A 554 4.67 1.80 -5.77
N VAL A 555 4.36 1.32 -4.57
CA VAL A 555 5.21 1.41 -3.37
C VAL A 555 5.26 0.04 -2.69
N LYS A 556 6.27 -0.18 -1.85
CA LYS A 556 6.34 -1.39 -1.01
C LYS A 556 5.49 -1.18 0.23
N ASN A 557 4.60 -2.13 0.54
CA ASN A 557 3.78 -2.05 1.74
C ASN A 557 4.56 -2.64 2.93
N SER A 558 5.03 -1.79 3.84
CA SER A 558 5.76 -2.15 5.05
C SER A 558 4.86 -2.49 6.25
N TYR A 559 3.53 -2.37 6.12
CA TYR A 559 2.56 -2.66 7.19
C TYR A 559 1.97 -4.09 7.14
N ALA A 560 2.32 -4.89 6.12
CA ALA A 560 1.97 -6.31 6.08
C ALA A 560 2.82 -7.06 7.12
N GLY A 561 2.19 -7.39 8.26
CA GLY A 561 2.87 -7.87 9.45
C GLY A 561 3.56 -9.24 9.31
N THR A 562 4.59 -9.40 10.16
CA THR A 562 5.20 -10.64 10.70
C THR A 562 6.06 -11.53 9.81
N ASP A 563 6.08 -11.39 8.49
CA ASP A 563 7.04 -12.14 7.65
C ASP A 563 7.95 -11.20 6.85
N PRO A 564 9.26 -11.11 7.18
CA PRO A 564 10.24 -10.36 6.41
C PRO A 564 10.32 -10.78 4.94
N ASP A 565 9.86 -12.00 4.60
CA ASP A 565 9.91 -12.56 3.25
C ASP A 565 8.63 -12.30 2.43
N SER A 566 7.49 -11.95 3.04
CA SER A 566 6.26 -11.64 2.30
C SER A 566 6.28 -10.20 1.79
N SER A 567 6.97 -9.96 0.67
CA SER A 567 6.98 -8.62 0.05
C SER A 567 5.65 -8.37 -0.67
N THR A 568 4.73 -7.66 -0.03
CA THR A 568 3.52 -7.13 -0.65
C THR A 568 3.82 -5.75 -1.25
N TYR A 569 3.33 -5.53 -2.47
CA TYR A 569 3.39 -4.23 -3.13
C TYR A 569 2.01 -3.62 -3.16
N GLU A 570 1.97 -2.30 -3.31
CA GLU A 570 0.72 -1.60 -3.53
C GLU A 570 0.84 -0.54 -4.61
N PHE A 571 -0.23 -0.31 -5.36
CA PHE A 571 -0.33 0.89 -6.17
C PHE A 571 -0.32 2.11 -5.27
N ALA A 572 0.47 3.12 -5.65
CA ALA A 572 0.59 4.36 -4.86
C ALA A 572 -0.77 5.03 -4.63
N HIS A 573 -1.73 4.79 -5.53
CA HIS A 573 -3.14 5.12 -5.31
C HIS A 573 -4.07 4.18 -6.07
N ASP A 574 -5.29 4.01 -5.58
CA ASP A 574 -6.36 3.23 -6.22
C ASP A 574 -6.65 3.67 -7.67
N ARG A 575 -6.42 4.95 -8.01
CA ARG A 575 -6.61 5.48 -9.37
C ARG A 575 -5.57 4.97 -10.35
N VAL A 576 -4.37 4.67 -9.86
CA VAL A 576 -3.30 4.10 -10.68
C VAL A 576 -3.67 2.66 -11.06
N ALA A 577 -4.13 1.86 -10.09
CA ALA A 577 -4.63 0.51 -10.33
C ALA A 577 -5.78 0.53 -11.35
N GLU A 578 -6.76 1.43 -11.19
CA GLU A 578 -7.87 1.59 -12.13
C GLU A 578 -7.41 1.97 -13.54
N ALA A 579 -6.47 2.93 -13.65
CA ALA A 579 -5.92 3.34 -14.93
C ALA A 579 -5.25 2.17 -15.66
N VAL A 580 -4.40 1.41 -14.96
CA VAL A 580 -3.76 0.21 -15.50
C VAL A 580 -4.81 -0.85 -15.89
N PHE A 581 -5.80 -1.09 -15.03
CA PHE A 581 -6.87 -2.06 -15.30
C PHE A 581 -7.73 -1.68 -16.51
N SER A 582 -7.94 -0.37 -16.74
CA SER A 582 -8.68 0.14 -17.89
C SER A 582 -7.98 -0.06 -19.23
N LEU A 583 -6.66 -0.30 -19.24
CA LEU A 583 -5.89 -0.66 -20.43
C LEU A 583 -6.14 -2.10 -20.90
N LEU A 584 -6.81 -2.92 -20.10
CA LEU A 584 -7.16 -4.28 -20.47
C LEU A 584 -8.46 -4.27 -21.26
N SER A 585 -8.46 -4.90 -22.43
CA SER A 585 -9.70 -5.32 -23.09
C SER A 585 -10.46 -6.31 -22.21
N ASP A 586 -11.76 -6.47 -22.43
CA ASP A 586 -12.58 -7.38 -21.62
C ASP A 586 -12.11 -8.84 -21.71
N GLU A 587 -11.50 -9.22 -22.83
CA GLU A 587 -10.87 -10.53 -23.00
C GLU A 587 -9.59 -10.67 -22.18
N GLU A 588 -8.72 -9.65 -22.19
CA GLU A 588 -7.51 -9.63 -21.36
C GLU A 588 -7.84 -9.60 -19.86
N LYS A 589 -8.91 -8.91 -19.45
CA LYS A 589 -9.41 -8.93 -18.05
C LYS A 589 -9.80 -10.35 -17.64
N LYS A 590 -10.57 -11.07 -18.46
CA LYS A 590 -10.94 -12.46 -18.19
C LYS A 590 -9.72 -13.38 -18.12
N GLN A 591 -8.74 -13.18 -19.00
CA GLN A 591 -7.49 -13.94 -18.97
C GLN A 591 -6.67 -13.65 -17.71
N ALA A 592 -6.60 -12.40 -17.28
CA ALA A 592 -5.94 -12.01 -16.04
C ALA A 592 -6.64 -12.65 -14.83
N HIS A 593 -7.97 -12.58 -14.75
CA HIS A 593 -8.74 -13.26 -13.70
C HIS A 593 -8.51 -14.79 -13.71
N LEU A 594 -8.48 -15.43 -14.88
CA LEU A 594 -8.18 -16.86 -14.98
C LEU A 594 -6.80 -17.21 -14.42
N LYS A 595 -5.78 -16.42 -14.77
CA LYS A 595 -4.41 -16.61 -14.29
C LYS A 595 -4.32 -16.36 -12.78
N ALA A 596 -4.97 -15.32 -12.26
CA ALA A 596 -5.00 -14.97 -10.85
C ALA A 596 -5.63 -16.06 -9.99
N GLY A 597 -6.84 -16.49 -10.36
CA GLY A 597 -7.53 -17.55 -9.63
C GLY A 597 -6.74 -18.87 -9.61
N ARG A 598 -6.11 -19.25 -10.73
CA ARG A 598 -5.24 -20.44 -10.78
C ARG A 598 -4.00 -20.29 -9.92
N ALA A 599 -3.31 -19.16 -10.01
CA ALA A 599 -2.10 -18.89 -9.24
C ALA A 599 -2.35 -18.95 -7.74
N MET A 600 -3.48 -18.40 -7.27
CA MET A 600 -3.88 -18.47 -5.87
C MET A 600 -4.09 -19.92 -5.42
N LEU A 601 -4.75 -20.75 -6.22
CA LEU A 601 -4.97 -22.17 -5.90
C LEU A 601 -3.71 -23.03 -5.98
N ASP A 602 -2.83 -22.76 -6.94
CA ASP A 602 -1.60 -23.53 -7.19
C ASP A 602 -0.52 -23.23 -6.12
N SER A 603 -0.62 -22.10 -5.41
CA SER A 603 0.47 -21.58 -4.57
C SER A 603 0.80 -22.38 -3.29
N LYS A 604 -0.01 -23.37 -2.83
CA LYS A 604 0.31 -24.17 -1.62
C LYS A 604 -0.28 -25.60 -1.61
N SER A 605 0.47 -26.55 -1.04
CA SER A 605 0.13 -27.99 -0.94
C SER A 605 -0.62 -28.41 0.34
N SER A 606 -0.90 -27.48 1.26
CA SER A 606 -1.60 -27.78 2.52
C SER A 606 -2.70 -26.74 2.78
N THR A 607 -3.95 -27.16 2.62
CA THR A 607 -5.20 -26.44 3.00
C THR A 607 -5.22 -24.94 2.73
N LEU A 608 -5.80 -24.53 1.59
CA LEU A 608 -6.24 -23.16 1.34
C LEU A 608 -7.00 -22.61 2.55
N ASP A 609 -6.59 -21.44 3.04
CA ASP A 609 -7.40 -20.71 4.02
C ASP A 609 -8.67 -20.16 3.36
N ASP A 610 -9.63 -19.73 4.19
CA ASP A 610 -10.93 -19.30 3.67
C ASP A 610 -10.81 -18.02 2.82
N THR A 611 -9.87 -17.13 3.13
CA THR A 611 -9.63 -15.88 2.40
C THR A 611 -9.08 -16.11 1.00
N GLU A 612 -8.05 -16.96 0.90
CA GLU A 612 -7.43 -17.38 -0.35
C GLU A 612 -8.45 -18.12 -1.23
N LEU A 613 -9.33 -18.95 -0.63
CA LEU A 613 -10.39 -19.65 -1.35
C LEU A 613 -11.39 -18.70 -1.99
N PHE A 614 -11.94 -17.73 -1.24
CA PHE A 614 -12.93 -16.79 -1.80
C PHE A 614 -12.32 -15.96 -2.93
N ALA A 615 -11.12 -15.40 -2.71
CA ALA A 615 -10.42 -14.58 -3.70
C ALA A 615 -10.17 -15.36 -5.00
N ALA A 616 -9.70 -16.61 -4.88
CA ALA A 616 -9.44 -17.45 -6.03
C ALA A 616 -10.73 -17.80 -6.80
N VAL A 617 -11.80 -18.19 -6.09
CA VAL A 617 -13.07 -18.61 -6.70
C VAL A 617 -13.73 -17.47 -7.46
N ASP A 618 -13.74 -16.26 -6.92
CA ASP A 618 -14.35 -15.13 -7.62
C ASP A 618 -13.58 -14.73 -8.87
N HIS A 619 -12.25 -14.72 -8.83
CA HIS A 619 -11.46 -14.54 -10.04
C HIS A 619 -11.81 -15.60 -11.10
N LEU A 620 -11.89 -16.87 -10.71
CA LEU A 620 -12.28 -17.93 -11.65
C LEU A 620 -13.72 -17.78 -12.16
N ASN A 621 -14.65 -17.34 -11.32
CA ASN A 621 -16.05 -17.10 -11.68
C ASN A 621 -16.18 -15.98 -12.74
N HIS A 622 -15.32 -14.96 -12.71
CA HIS A 622 -15.26 -13.93 -13.75
C HIS A 622 -14.66 -14.42 -15.07
N ALA A 623 -13.94 -15.54 -15.04
CA ALA A 623 -13.25 -16.12 -16.19
C ALA A 623 -13.94 -17.37 -16.78
N VAL A 624 -15.16 -17.71 -16.35
CA VAL A 624 -15.90 -18.92 -16.79
C VAL A 624 -16.02 -19.02 -18.32
N GLY A 625 -16.15 -17.87 -19.00
CA GLY A 625 -16.24 -17.81 -20.46
C GLY A 625 -15.02 -18.37 -21.19
N LEU A 626 -13.85 -18.44 -20.54
CA LEU A 626 -12.60 -18.95 -21.10
C LEU A 626 -12.32 -20.41 -20.75
N MET A 627 -13.17 -21.01 -19.90
CA MET A 627 -13.03 -22.42 -19.51
C MET A 627 -13.78 -23.30 -20.50
N GLU A 628 -13.05 -23.84 -21.50
CA GLU A 628 -13.63 -24.68 -22.55
C GLU A 628 -13.75 -26.16 -22.15
N GLY A 629 -12.91 -26.64 -21.22
CA GLY A 629 -12.91 -28.04 -20.78
C GLY A 629 -13.95 -28.35 -19.69
N PRO A 630 -14.72 -29.45 -19.81
CA PRO A 630 -15.70 -29.83 -18.78
C PRO A 630 -15.04 -30.09 -17.41
N GLU A 631 -13.81 -30.60 -17.39
CA GLU A 631 -13.05 -30.83 -16.15
C GLU A 631 -12.74 -29.53 -15.41
N GLN A 632 -12.38 -28.45 -16.13
CA GLN A 632 -12.07 -27.15 -15.51
C GLN A 632 -13.31 -26.52 -14.88
N ARG A 633 -14.46 -26.63 -15.55
CA ARG A 633 -15.75 -26.14 -15.03
C ARG A 633 -16.21 -26.94 -13.82
N LEU A 634 -16.03 -28.26 -13.85
CA LEU A 634 -16.32 -29.14 -12.72
C LEU A 634 -15.45 -28.81 -11.51
N LEU A 635 -14.15 -28.62 -11.71
CA LEU A 635 -13.23 -28.22 -10.64
C LEU A 635 -13.63 -26.87 -10.03
N LEU A 636 -14.02 -25.89 -10.85
CA LEU A 636 -14.55 -24.62 -10.34
C LEU A 636 -15.90 -24.79 -9.62
N ALA A 637 -16.75 -25.73 -10.04
CA ALA A 637 -17.99 -26.05 -9.33
C ALA A 637 -17.70 -26.63 -7.92
N GLU A 638 -16.66 -27.47 -7.78
CA GLU A 638 -16.19 -27.98 -6.48
C GLU A 638 -15.68 -26.85 -5.58
N TYR A 639 -14.90 -25.92 -6.12
CA TYR A 639 -14.44 -24.77 -5.35
C TYR A 639 -15.58 -23.83 -4.95
N ASN A 640 -16.56 -23.60 -5.83
CA ASN A 640 -17.79 -22.88 -5.50
C ASN A 640 -18.60 -23.57 -4.40
N LEU A 641 -18.67 -24.92 -4.40
CA LEU A 641 -19.30 -25.65 -3.30
C LEU A 641 -18.56 -25.40 -1.98
N ARG A 642 -17.23 -25.48 -1.99
CA ARG A 642 -16.41 -25.19 -0.80
C ARG A 642 -16.63 -23.77 -0.30
N ALA A 643 -16.59 -22.78 -1.19
CA ALA A 643 -16.87 -21.38 -0.87
C ALA A 643 -18.29 -21.20 -0.31
N ALA A 644 -19.30 -21.83 -0.90
CA ALA A 644 -20.68 -21.78 -0.40
C ALA A 644 -20.80 -22.35 1.03
N VAL A 645 -20.16 -23.49 1.31
CA VAL A 645 -20.15 -24.10 2.64
C VAL A 645 -19.46 -23.19 3.65
N ARG A 646 -18.32 -22.60 3.29
CA ARG A 646 -17.56 -21.67 4.15
C ARG A 646 -18.34 -20.38 4.40
N ALA A 647 -18.89 -19.76 3.36
CA ALA A 647 -19.71 -18.55 3.50
C ALA A 647 -20.92 -18.80 4.39
N ARG A 648 -21.58 -19.97 4.26
CA ARG A 648 -22.70 -20.35 5.14
C ARG A 648 -22.24 -20.55 6.59
N ALA A 649 -21.07 -21.14 6.81
CA ALA A 649 -20.50 -21.32 8.15
C ALA A 649 -20.15 -19.97 8.80
N SER A 650 -19.67 -19.00 8.02
CA SER A 650 -19.43 -17.61 8.43
C SER A 650 -20.71 -16.75 8.46
N VAL A 651 -21.89 -17.35 8.28
CA VAL A 651 -23.18 -16.68 8.39
C VAL A 651 -23.40 -15.60 7.32
N ALA A 652 -22.82 -15.80 6.14
CA ALA A 652 -22.97 -14.94 4.97
C ALA A 652 -23.84 -15.62 3.91
N PHE A 653 -25.14 -15.73 4.18
CA PHE A 653 -26.06 -16.54 3.37
C PHE A 653 -26.25 -16.04 1.93
N LYS A 654 -26.20 -14.72 1.71
CA LYS A 654 -26.28 -14.14 0.36
C LYS A 654 -25.08 -14.56 -0.49
N ALA A 655 -23.86 -14.46 0.05
CA ALA A 655 -22.66 -14.91 -0.63
C ALA A 655 -22.69 -16.43 -0.88
N ALA A 656 -23.10 -17.22 0.13
CA ALA A 656 -23.24 -18.67 0.01
C ALA A 656 -24.23 -19.08 -1.10
N LEU A 657 -25.35 -18.35 -1.23
CA LEU A 657 -26.33 -18.56 -2.29
C LEU A 657 -25.71 -18.31 -3.68
N LEU A 658 -24.97 -17.20 -3.83
CA LEU A 658 -24.32 -16.84 -5.10
C LEU A 658 -23.27 -17.87 -5.54
N TYR A 659 -22.41 -18.33 -4.62
CA TYR A 659 -21.45 -19.39 -4.92
C TYR A 659 -22.13 -20.71 -5.28
N ALA A 660 -23.17 -21.10 -4.55
CA ALA A 660 -23.93 -22.32 -4.87
C ALA A 660 -24.58 -22.22 -6.25
N GLU A 661 -25.18 -21.08 -6.59
CA GLU A 661 -25.79 -20.83 -7.90
C GLU A 661 -24.75 -20.89 -9.03
N MET A 662 -23.58 -20.28 -8.83
CA MET A 662 -22.50 -20.32 -9.81
C MET A 662 -21.97 -21.75 -10.00
N GLY A 663 -21.77 -22.49 -8.91
CA GLY A 663 -21.39 -23.90 -8.97
C GLY A 663 -22.38 -24.75 -9.76
N ILE A 664 -23.69 -24.54 -9.56
CA ILE A 664 -24.75 -25.24 -10.32
C ILE A 664 -24.67 -24.93 -11.82
N LYS A 665 -24.44 -23.66 -12.20
CA LYS A 665 -24.34 -23.24 -13.62
C LYS A 665 -23.16 -23.89 -14.36
N LEU A 666 -22.15 -24.37 -13.63
CA LEU A 666 -20.95 -24.98 -14.18
C LEU A 666 -21.08 -26.51 -14.38
N LEU A 667 -22.14 -27.12 -13.84
CA LEU A 667 -22.36 -28.56 -13.95
C LEU A 667 -22.72 -28.99 -15.39
N PRO A 668 -22.22 -30.15 -15.87
CA PRO A 668 -22.58 -30.66 -17.19
C PRO A 668 -24.04 -31.15 -17.24
N PRO A 669 -24.70 -31.23 -18.41
CA PRO A 669 -26.12 -31.59 -18.49
C PRO A 669 -26.54 -32.90 -17.81
N ASN A 670 -25.65 -33.90 -17.72
CA ASN A 670 -25.89 -35.20 -17.07
C ASN A 670 -25.35 -35.29 -15.63
N HIS A 671 -25.17 -34.15 -14.96
CA HIS A 671 -24.47 -34.06 -13.67
C HIS A 671 -25.09 -34.91 -12.54
N TRP A 672 -26.41 -35.14 -12.54
CA TRP A 672 -27.05 -36.00 -11.54
C TRP A 672 -26.62 -37.48 -11.62
N ASP A 673 -26.22 -37.93 -12.81
CA ASP A 673 -25.75 -39.31 -13.01
C ASP A 673 -24.23 -39.39 -12.84
N SER A 674 -23.50 -38.45 -13.46
CA SER A 674 -22.03 -38.46 -13.53
C SER A 674 -21.33 -37.86 -12.31
N HIS A 675 -21.93 -36.87 -11.66
CA HIS A 675 -21.35 -36.08 -10.56
C HIS A 675 -22.37 -35.86 -9.45
N TYR A 676 -23.01 -36.96 -9.02
CA TYR A 676 -24.14 -36.94 -8.09
C TYR A 676 -23.85 -36.19 -6.80
N GLU A 677 -22.76 -36.52 -6.12
CA GLU A 677 -22.39 -35.93 -4.83
C GLU A 677 -22.20 -34.42 -4.92
N LEU A 678 -21.46 -33.94 -5.92
CA LEU A 678 -21.25 -32.51 -6.15
C LEU A 678 -22.57 -31.80 -6.43
N SER A 679 -23.40 -32.38 -7.29
CA SER A 679 -24.72 -31.86 -7.64
C SER A 679 -25.61 -31.75 -6.39
N PHE A 680 -25.76 -32.85 -5.67
CA PHE A 680 -26.63 -32.92 -4.50
C PHE A 680 -26.20 -31.92 -3.42
N ASN A 681 -24.90 -31.80 -3.17
CA ASN A 681 -24.37 -30.86 -2.18
C ASN A 681 -24.54 -29.40 -2.60
N LEU A 682 -24.32 -29.04 -3.88
CA LEU A 682 -24.54 -27.69 -4.40
C LEU A 682 -26.01 -27.29 -4.31
N TYR A 683 -26.92 -28.14 -4.81
CA TYR A 683 -28.36 -27.89 -4.73
C TYR A 683 -28.86 -27.86 -3.28
N SER A 684 -28.25 -28.63 -2.37
CA SER A 684 -28.53 -28.56 -0.94
C SER A 684 -28.10 -27.22 -0.33
N GLN A 685 -26.90 -26.71 -0.64
CA GLN A 685 -26.49 -25.37 -0.19
C GLN A 685 -27.41 -24.29 -0.76
N TYR A 686 -27.76 -24.39 -2.05
CA TYR A 686 -28.66 -23.46 -2.73
C TYR A 686 -30.05 -23.45 -2.10
N TYR A 687 -30.65 -24.63 -1.87
CA TYR A 687 -31.93 -24.77 -1.17
C TYR A 687 -31.90 -24.11 0.21
N TRP A 688 -30.92 -24.48 1.05
CA TRP A 688 -30.85 -23.96 2.41
C TRP A 688 -30.69 -22.44 2.41
N CYS A 689 -29.80 -21.88 1.60
CA CYS A 689 -29.60 -20.43 1.55
C CYS A 689 -30.84 -19.71 1.03
N LYS A 690 -31.51 -20.24 -0.01
CA LYS A 690 -32.72 -19.64 -0.56
C LYS A 690 -33.91 -19.70 0.41
N PHE A 691 -34.09 -20.83 1.08
CA PHE A 691 -35.10 -20.99 2.13
C PHE A 691 -34.94 -19.96 3.25
N LEU A 692 -33.69 -19.67 3.63
CA LEU A 692 -33.40 -18.72 4.70
C LEU A 692 -33.64 -17.27 4.30
N LEU A 693 -33.20 -16.90 3.10
CA LEU A 693 -33.28 -15.53 2.59
C LEU A 693 -34.69 -15.18 2.12
N GLU A 694 -35.37 -16.10 1.44
CA GLU A 694 -36.61 -15.83 0.70
C GLU A 694 -37.83 -16.62 1.21
N GLY A 695 -37.63 -17.62 2.08
CA GLY A 695 -38.71 -18.44 2.65
C GLY A 695 -39.00 -19.72 1.86
N PHE A 696 -40.00 -20.48 2.33
CA PHE A 696 -40.31 -21.81 1.79
C PHE A 696 -40.77 -21.78 0.33
N GLU A 697 -41.68 -20.89 -0.04
CA GLU A 697 -42.24 -20.82 -1.39
C GLU A 697 -41.16 -20.65 -2.47
N ALA A 698 -40.14 -19.83 -2.18
CA ALA A 698 -39.03 -19.60 -3.10
C ALA A 698 -38.07 -20.81 -3.21
N ALA A 699 -38.00 -21.66 -2.18
CA ALA A 699 -37.08 -22.78 -2.08
C ALA A 699 -37.74 -24.15 -2.40
N GLU A 700 -39.06 -24.23 -2.37
CA GLU A 700 -39.84 -25.45 -2.59
C GLU A 700 -39.48 -26.18 -3.90
N PRO A 701 -39.30 -25.50 -5.06
CA PRO A 701 -38.95 -26.21 -6.29
C PRO A 701 -37.61 -26.96 -6.19
N ILE A 702 -36.65 -26.40 -5.45
CA ILE A 702 -35.33 -27.00 -5.24
C ILE A 702 -35.44 -28.19 -4.28
N PHE A 703 -36.29 -28.06 -3.25
CA PHE A 703 -36.56 -29.14 -2.31
C PHE A 703 -37.18 -30.36 -2.99
N GLN A 704 -38.18 -30.14 -3.86
CA GLN A 704 -38.82 -31.20 -4.63
C GLN A 704 -37.80 -31.91 -5.55
N LEU A 705 -36.92 -31.14 -6.22
CA LEU A 705 -35.84 -31.70 -7.03
C LEU A 705 -34.86 -32.55 -6.19
N LEU A 706 -34.47 -32.08 -5.00
CA LEU A 706 -33.59 -32.83 -4.11
C LEU A 706 -34.21 -34.15 -3.63
N ILE A 707 -35.52 -34.17 -3.35
CA ILE A 707 -36.25 -35.41 -3.01
C ILE A 707 -36.27 -36.37 -4.19
N GLU A 708 -36.60 -35.87 -5.39
CA GLU A 708 -36.65 -36.70 -6.60
C GLU A 708 -35.30 -37.37 -6.90
N LYS A 709 -34.20 -36.65 -6.67
CA LYS A 709 -32.84 -37.12 -6.93
C LYS A 709 -32.18 -37.81 -5.73
N ALA A 710 -32.82 -37.90 -4.56
CA ALA A 710 -32.23 -38.56 -3.40
C ALA A 710 -31.98 -40.05 -3.67
N ARG A 711 -30.72 -40.50 -3.56
CA ARG A 711 -30.37 -41.93 -3.61
C ARG A 711 -30.58 -42.52 -2.21
N THR A 712 -31.42 -43.55 -2.12
CA THR A 712 -31.67 -44.33 -0.89
C THR A 712 -30.57 -45.33 -0.58
#